data_AF-A0A525D8U9-F1
#
_entry.id   AF-A0A525D8U9-F1
#
_cell.length_a   1.000
_cell.length_b   1.000
_cell.length_c   1.000
_cell.angle_alpha   90.00
_cell.angle_beta   90.00
_cell.angle_gamma   90.00
#
_symmetry.space_group_name_H-M   'P 1'
#
loop_
_entity.id
_entity.type
_entity.pdbx_description
1 polymer ?
#
loop_
_entity_poly.entity_id
_entity_poly.type
_entity_poly.pdbx_seq_one_letter_code
_entity_poly.pdbx_strand_id
1 'polypeptide(L)'
;MEERDVTSEKIATYLKNKVALFETFEEQELLDLVGGSRTVSYEPNEFILEFGEKASFLGILLEGEAELSVTLDNAERRIIDRISASDTFGEDAMMTGERNVADCICNKAARALLIPQGLFSETIITKPRALTHLSRMLVRHLKALDPVNGNEPLNTTALLQSNDPYGFDLRTEEPVKLLIVNCGSSSLKFTLYDTMDNALFARGGVERIGLEGTRLSCTSSRGTVEKDITEGTHEASFQAMLSALSDPGIGVINNWEEITSVAHRGTLGGEKHRGAVIITQEILEEMDAYTSIFPLHNPPILAGIRLSQKLLPNAVHVTVFDSSFHNTIPAFAYLYGLPYELYEEKGIRRFGYHGSSHKYASLRAAQFLKKPYNKLETIVCHLGSGSSVCGIDHGRSVDTTMGFSPLEGLMMGTRCGDLDPGVMLHLMKTQGMGYDELNELLNKKSGLLGLSGVSSDMREIEAAADEGNHRAMLAIKTYAYRVRKYIGAYVAAMEGLDVLVFTGGIGQGSVLIRSLACQGLSRMGISLDEEKNRKANGFKDICDISAGDSLVSVLVIPADEERMIARDTVAALERQHIIGILKSQTPMPVTIEISAHHVHLSQEHVEALFGQGYELTKFKELSIPACYACEEKVNLIGPKGRVKNVRIVGPARKETQVEISMTEQYMLGIHPPIRESGDLKGTPGITLEGPSGQITIEQGVICAMRHIHMTPEDALKMGLKDRDIVRVKVPGDRELIFGDVLVRVHPDFKLYMHIDTDEANAANLKTGIIGYVEAIQLRQ
;
A
#
# COMPACT_ATOMS: atom_id res chain seq x y z
N MET A 1 -8.82 -19.77 -44.89
CA MET A 1 -10.07 -19.50 -45.61
C MET A 1 -10.58 -18.19 -45.03
N GLU A 2 -10.32 -17.10 -45.75
CA GLU A 2 -10.72 -15.68 -45.53
C GLU A 2 -11.00 -15.21 -44.09
N GLU A 3 -9.97 -14.71 -43.39
CA GLU A 3 -10.17 -13.64 -42.38
C GLU A 3 -10.68 -12.40 -43.13
N ARG A 4 -12.00 -12.18 -43.10
CA ARG A 4 -12.56 -10.91 -43.54
C ARG A 4 -12.19 -9.86 -42.51
N ASP A 5 -11.18 -9.07 -42.83
CA ASP A 5 -10.89 -7.79 -42.21
C ASP A 5 -12.17 -6.95 -42.24
N VAL A 6 -12.87 -6.90 -41.12
CA VAL A 6 -14.04 -6.05 -40.95
C VAL A 6 -13.49 -4.66 -40.68
N THR A 7 -13.61 -3.75 -41.65
CA THR A 7 -13.14 -2.37 -41.54
C THR A 7 -13.68 -1.70 -40.28
N SER A 8 -12.90 -0.84 -39.63
CA SER A 8 -13.29 -0.12 -38.40
C SER A 8 -14.65 0.57 -38.53
N GLU A 9 -14.98 1.05 -39.73
CA GLU A 9 -16.29 1.63 -40.08
C GLU A 9 -17.47 0.67 -39.90
N LYS A 10 -17.30 -0.61 -40.25
CA LYS A 10 -18.34 -1.64 -40.08
C LYS A 10 -18.55 -1.96 -38.60
N ILE A 11 -17.47 -2.03 -37.82
CA ILE A 11 -17.56 -2.24 -36.37
C ILE A 11 -18.22 -1.02 -35.71
N ALA A 12 -17.81 0.21 -36.03
CA ALA A 12 -18.43 1.42 -35.52
C ALA A 12 -19.94 1.49 -35.84
N THR A 13 -20.31 1.16 -37.09
CA THR A 13 -21.71 1.07 -37.52
C THR A 13 -22.48 0.00 -36.74
N TYR A 14 -21.85 -1.16 -36.49
CA TYR A 14 -22.45 -2.22 -35.68
C TYR A 14 -22.67 -1.76 -34.24
N LEU A 15 -21.65 -1.18 -33.58
CA LEU A 15 -21.73 -0.68 -32.21
C LEU A 15 -22.91 0.30 -32.07
N LYS A 16 -23.01 1.30 -32.95
CA LYS A 16 -24.07 2.31 -32.92
C LYS A 16 -25.48 1.72 -33.03
N ASN A 17 -25.66 0.71 -33.87
CA ASN A 17 -26.98 0.18 -34.23
C ASN A 17 -27.42 -1.03 -33.40
N LYS A 18 -26.47 -1.75 -32.77
CA LYS A 18 -26.73 -3.05 -32.13
C LYS A 18 -26.37 -3.09 -30.66
N VAL A 19 -25.41 -2.26 -30.21
CA VAL A 19 -24.95 -2.27 -28.83
C VAL A 19 -25.57 -1.10 -28.08
N ALA A 20 -26.45 -1.42 -27.11
CA ALA A 20 -27.23 -0.42 -26.37
C ALA A 20 -26.36 0.65 -25.67
N LEU A 21 -25.14 0.28 -25.27
CA LEU A 21 -24.17 1.20 -24.66
C LEU A 21 -23.83 2.40 -25.58
N PHE A 22 -23.79 2.18 -26.90
CA PHE A 22 -23.26 3.14 -27.88
C PHE A 22 -24.33 3.88 -28.71
N GLU A 23 -25.62 3.70 -28.39
CA GLU A 23 -26.74 4.25 -29.16
C GLU A 23 -26.65 5.77 -29.38
N THR A 24 -26.10 6.51 -28.41
CA THR A 24 -26.00 7.98 -28.46
C THR A 24 -24.62 8.52 -28.84
N PHE A 25 -23.70 7.67 -29.28
CA PHE A 25 -22.36 8.12 -29.67
C PHE A 25 -22.36 8.64 -31.10
N GLU A 26 -21.57 9.68 -31.34
CA GLU A 26 -21.34 10.19 -32.69
C GLU A 26 -20.49 9.18 -33.49
N GLU A 27 -20.67 9.18 -34.80
CA GLU A 27 -20.00 8.19 -35.66
C GLU A 27 -18.47 8.30 -35.60
N GLN A 28 -17.95 9.53 -35.55
CA GLN A 28 -16.51 9.77 -35.40
C GLN A 28 -15.98 9.26 -34.06
N GLU A 29 -16.74 9.43 -32.96
CA GLU A 29 -16.33 8.96 -31.63
C GLU A 29 -16.19 7.43 -31.61
N LEU A 30 -17.09 6.72 -32.30
CA LEU A 30 -17.03 5.28 -32.42
C LEU A 30 -15.88 4.82 -33.34
N LEU A 31 -15.56 5.57 -34.38
CA LEU A 31 -14.40 5.28 -35.24
C LEU A 31 -13.10 5.42 -34.45
N ASP A 32 -12.96 6.48 -33.67
CA ASP A 32 -11.78 6.72 -32.84
C ASP A 32 -11.64 5.62 -31.75
N LEU A 33 -12.76 5.29 -31.10
CA LEU A 33 -12.83 4.24 -30.08
C LEU A 33 -12.49 2.85 -30.66
N VAL A 34 -13.01 2.50 -31.83
CA VAL A 34 -12.65 1.25 -32.51
C VAL A 34 -11.19 1.27 -32.95
N GLY A 35 -10.68 2.40 -33.44
CA GLY A 35 -9.30 2.57 -33.90
C GLY A 35 -8.27 2.37 -32.79
N GLY A 36 -8.60 2.74 -31.56
CA GLY A 36 -7.76 2.51 -30.38
C GLY A 36 -8.07 1.20 -29.61
N SER A 37 -8.99 0.39 -30.12
CA SER A 37 -9.37 -0.91 -29.54
C SER A 37 -8.76 -2.06 -30.35
N ARG A 38 -8.71 -3.26 -29.76
CA ARG A 38 -8.25 -4.46 -30.47
C ARG A 38 -9.38 -5.48 -30.63
N THR A 39 -9.41 -6.15 -31.78
CA THR A 39 -10.32 -7.28 -32.00
C THR A 39 -9.58 -8.58 -31.72
N VAL A 40 -10.17 -9.46 -30.91
CA VAL A 40 -9.59 -10.76 -30.54
C VAL A 40 -10.60 -11.86 -30.83
N SER A 41 -10.11 -12.97 -31.36
CA SER A 41 -10.88 -14.20 -31.58
C SER A 41 -10.54 -15.20 -30.48
N TYR A 42 -11.57 -15.88 -29.99
CA TYR A 42 -11.48 -16.87 -28.93
C TYR A 42 -12.05 -18.21 -29.42
N GLU A 43 -11.41 -19.30 -29.01
CA GLU A 43 -11.85 -20.66 -29.27
C GLU A 43 -12.88 -21.13 -28.22
N PRO A 44 -13.67 -22.18 -28.50
CA PRO A 44 -14.56 -22.77 -27.51
C PRO A 44 -13.80 -23.24 -26.26
N ASN A 45 -14.34 -22.91 -25.08
CA ASN A 45 -13.79 -23.10 -23.74
C ASN A 45 -12.57 -22.24 -23.39
N GLU A 46 -12.23 -21.26 -24.22
CA GLU A 46 -11.21 -20.27 -23.87
C GLU A 46 -11.80 -19.24 -22.89
N PHE A 47 -10.99 -18.84 -21.91
CA PHE A 47 -11.33 -17.76 -20.99
C PHE A 47 -11.10 -16.41 -21.67
N ILE A 48 -12.11 -15.57 -21.64
CA ILE A 48 -12.01 -14.16 -22.02
C ILE A 48 -11.62 -13.31 -20.80
N LEU A 49 -12.22 -13.62 -19.64
CA LEU A 49 -11.90 -13.04 -18.33
C LEU A 49 -11.72 -14.19 -17.34
N GLU A 50 -10.67 -14.13 -16.54
CA GLU A 50 -10.41 -15.09 -15.47
C GLU A 50 -10.68 -14.48 -14.09
N PHE A 51 -11.26 -15.29 -13.20
CA PHE A 51 -11.49 -14.95 -11.80
C PHE A 51 -10.19 -14.54 -11.11
N GLY A 52 -10.20 -13.41 -10.40
CA GLY A 52 -9.03 -12.87 -9.70
C GLY A 52 -8.07 -12.05 -10.57
N GLU A 53 -8.28 -11.98 -11.87
CA GLU A 53 -7.50 -11.07 -12.73
C GLU A 53 -7.97 -9.61 -12.61
N LYS A 54 -7.04 -8.67 -12.80
CA LYS A 54 -7.40 -7.24 -12.91
C LYS A 54 -8.08 -7.00 -14.25
N ALA A 55 -9.15 -6.22 -14.25
CA ALA A 55 -9.70 -5.72 -15.49
C ALA A 55 -8.72 -4.75 -16.16
N SER A 56 -8.59 -4.88 -17.48
CA SER A 56 -7.75 -4.02 -18.33
C SER A 56 -8.51 -3.48 -19.54
N PHE A 57 -9.74 -3.93 -19.75
CA PHE A 57 -10.58 -3.53 -20.88
C PHE A 57 -12.07 -3.72 -20.58
N LEU A 58 -12.90 -2.99 -21.32
CA LEU A 58 -14.31 -3.30 -21.54
C LEU A 58 -14.42 -4.13 -22.82
N GLY A 59 -15.02 -5.31 -22.73
CA GLY A 59 -15.25 -6.19 -23.88
C GLY A 59 -16.63 -6.02 -24.49
N ILE A 60 -16.73 -6.15 -25.81
CA ILE A 60 -17.99 -6.24 -26.55
C ILE A 60 -17.93 -7.48 -27.42
N LEU A 61 -18.88 -8.39 -27.23
CA LEU A 61 -18.95 -9.57 -28.06
C LEU A 61 -19.56 -9.19 -29.42
N LEU A 62 -18.76 -9.27 -30.48
CA LEU A 62 -19.21 -8.98 -31.85
C LEU A 62 -19.96 -10.18 -32.43
N GLU A 63 -19.46 -11.38 -32.16
CA GLU A 63 -19.95 -12.66 -32.65
C GLU A 63 -19.71 -13.77 -31.62
N GLY A 64 -20.61 -14.76 -31.55
CA GLY A 64 -20.49 -15.91 -30.65
C GLY A 64 -21.35 -15.82 -29.39
N GLU A 65 -21.04 -16.69 -28.42
CA GLU A 65 -21.72 -16.79 -27.12
C GLU A 65 -20.68 -17.13 -26.04
N ALA A 66 -20.77 -16.46 -24.91
CA ALA A 66 -19.97 -16.71 -23.71
C ALA A 66 -20.86 -16.80 -22.47
N GLU A 67 -20.32 -17.38 -21.40
CA GLU A 67 -20.98 -17.48 -20.10
C GLU A 67 -20.13 -16.82 -19.03
N LEU A 68 -20.76 -15.94 -18.26
CA LEU A 68 -20.19 -15.39 -17.04
C LEU A 68 -20.56 -16.32 -15.87
N SER A 69 -19.58 -16.86 -15.15
CA SER A 69 -19.81 -17.88 -14.13
C SER A 69 -18.84 -17.81 -12.96
N VAL A 70 -19.28 -18.27 -11.80
CA VAL A 70 -18.44 -18.42 -10.60
C VAL A 70 -18.36 -19.89 -10.23
N THR A 71 -17.16 -20.36 -9.89
CA THR A 71 -16.96 -21.69 -9.32
C THR A 71 -16.97 -21.60 -7.80
N LEU A 72 -17.91 -22.33 -7.18
CA LEU A 72 -18.06 -22.37 -5.72
C LEU A 72 -17.06 -23.34 -5.07
N ASP A 73 -16.87 -23.24 -3.74
CA ASP A 73 -15.94 -24.10 -2.97
C ASP A 73 -16.22 -25.61 -3.12
N ASN A 74 -17.45 -26.00 -3.44
CA ASN A 74 -17.84 -27.38 -3.73
C ASN A 74 -17.55 -27.81 -5.18
N ALA A 75 -16.82 -27.00 -5.95
CA ALA A 75 -16.55 -27.12 -7.38
C ALA A 75 -17.81 -27.05 -8.29
N GLU A 76 -18.94 -26.57 -7.77
CA GLU A 76 -20.14 -26.32 -8.57
C GLU A 76 -20.02 -24.99 -9.31
N ARG A 77 -20.27 -25.02 -10.62
CA ARG A 77 -20.24 -23.83 -11.47
C ARG A 77 -21.64 -23.20 -11.52
N ARG A 78 -21.75 -21.95 -11.10
CA ARG A 78 -22.99 -21.16 -11.18
C ARG A 78 -22.86 -20.09 -12.25
N ILE A 79 -23.80 -20.09 -13.20
CA ILE A 79 -23.87 -19.08 -14.26
C ILE A 79 -24.52 -17.81 -13.69
N ILE A 80 -23.83 -16.69 -13.82
CA ILE A 80 -24.25 -15.35 -13.39
C ILE A 80 -25.02 -14.67 -14.53
N ASP A 81 -24.46 -14.71 -15.73
CA ASP A 81 -25.10 -14.20 -16.94
C ASP A 81 -24.64 -14.95 -18.20
N ARG A 82 -25.40 -14.80 -19.29
CA ARG A 82 -25.06 -15.32 -20.62
C ARG A 82 -24.82 -14.15 -21.55
N ILE A 83 -23.61 -14.08 -22.11
CA ILE A 83 -23.16 -12.99 -22.98
C ILE A 83 -23.34 -13.45 -24.43
N SER A 84 -24.09 -12.68 -25.20
CA SER A 84 -24.35 -12.92 -26.62
C SER A 84 -23.80 -11.79 -27.47
N ALA A 85 -23.87 -11.94 -28.80
CA ALA A 85 -23.46 -10.88 -29.71
C ALA A 85 -24.21 -9.57 -29.40
N SER A 86 -23.47 -8.46 -29.34
CA SER A 86 -23.89 -7.12 -28.88
C SER A 86 -23.89 -6.87 -27.37
N ASP A 87 -23.66 -7.88 -26.54
CA ASP A 87 -23.53 -7.70 -25.09
C ASP A 87 -22.10 -7.26 -24.71
N THR A 88 -22.00 -6.59 -23.57
CA THR A 88 -20.71 -6.17 -22.98
C THR A 88 -20.29 -7.12 -21.87
N PHE A 89 -18.99 -7.13 -21.57
CA PHE A 89 -18.44 -7.85 -20.43
C PHE A 89 -17.19 -7.15 -19.87
N GLY A 90 -16.88 -7.41 -18.61
CA GLY A 90 -15.76 -6.78 -17.89
C GLY A 90 -16.06 -5.40 -17.33
N GLU A 91 -17.27 -4.86 -17.56
CA GLU A 91 -17.67 -3.57 -17.01
C GLU A 91 -17.59 -3.51 -15.49
N ASP A 92 -17.91 -4.59 -14.77
CA ASP A 92 -17.97 -4.57 -13.31
C ASP A 92 -16.63 -4.16 -12.69
N ALA A 93 -15.58 -4.91 -13.06
CA ALA A 93 -14.22 -4.65 -12.58
C ALA A 93 -13.64 -3.34 -13.14
N MET A 94 -14.01 -2.94 -14.36
CA MET A 94 -13.66 -1.63 -14.92
C MET A 94 -14.30 -0.46 -14.15
N MET A 95 -15.52 -0.65 -13.66
CA MET A 95 -16.27 0.37 -12.92
C MET A 95 -15.87 0.46 -11.45
N THR A 96 -15.63 -0.67 -10.79
CA THR A 96 -15.30 -0.70 -9.35
C THR A 96 -13.80 -0.55 -9.11
N GLY A 97 -12.97 -0.91 -10.10
CA GLY A 97 -11.52 -1.04 -9.95
C GLY A 97 -11.09 -2.32 -9.24
N GLU A 98 -12.03 -3.21 -8.90
CA GLU A 98 -11.77 -4.49 -8.28
C GLU A 98 -11.32 -5.54 -9.30
N ARG A 99 -11.01 -6.74 -8.82
CA ARG A 99 -10.69 -7.89 -9.67
C ARG A 99 -11.95 -8.55 -10.20
N ASN A 100 -11.81 -9.26 -11.31
CA ASN A 100 -12.90 -10.07 -11.85
C ASN A 100 -13.35 -11.08 -10.79
N VAL A 101 -14.64 -11.09 -10.49
CA VAL A 101 -15.28 -12.04 -9.56
C VAL A 101 -16.04 -13.14 -10.27
N ALA A 102 -15.94 -13.23 -11.58
CA ALA A 102 -16.50 -14.30 -12.39
C ALA A 102 -15.64 -14.55 -13.62
N ASP A 103 -15.56 -15.82 -14.02
CA ASP A 103 -14.96 -16.23 -15.28
C ASP A 103 -15.92 -15.92 -16.43
N CYS A 104 -15.40 -15.34 -17.51
CA CYS A 104 -16.11 -15.23 -18.77
C CYS A 104 -15.51 -16.27 -19.74
N ILE A 105 -16.27 -17.32 -20.05
CA ILE A 105 -15.79 -18.46 -20.86
C ILE A 105 -16.59 -18.55 -22.16
N CYS A 106 -15.89 -18.66 -23.28
CA CYS A 106 -16.50 -18.90 -24.58
C CYS A 106 -17.15 -20.27 -24.64
N ASN A 107 -18.46 -20.35 -24.90
CA ASN A 107 -19.12 -21.63 -25.17
C ASN A 107 -18.90 -22.09 -26.62
N LYS A 108 -18.72 -21.13 -27.52
CA LYS A 108 -18.49 -21.30 -28.96
C LYS A 108 -17.35 -20.36 -29.36
N ALA A 109 -16.79 -20.58 -30.55
CA ALA A 109 -15.85 -19.63 -31.13
C ALA A 109 -16.50 -18.25 -31.17
N ALA A 110 -15.79 -17.25 -30.66
CA ALA A 110 -16.33 -15.93 -30.43
C ALA A 110 -15.32 -14.86 -30.86
N ARG A 111 -15.82 -13.69 -31.22
CA ARG A 111 -14.99 -12.55 -31.59
C ARG A 111 -15.42 -11.34 -30.77
N ALA A 112 -14.47 -10.71 -30.10
CA ALA A 112 -14.73 -9.56 -29.23
C ALA A 112 -13.89 -8.35 -29.61
N LEU A 113 -14.47 -7.16 -29.44
CA LEU A 113 -13.75 -5.90 -29.40
C LEU A 113 -13.37 -5.61 -27.95
N LEU A 114 -12.09 -5.37 -27.69
CA LEU A 114 -11.58 -5.05 -26.36
C LEU A 114 -11.16 -3.58 -26.33
N ILE A 115 -11.90 -2.78 -25.57
CA ILE A 115 -11.68 -1.34 -25.39
C ILE A 115 -10.81 -1.14 -24.16
N PRO A 116 -9.59 -0.57 -24.28
CA PRO A 116 -8.70 -0.35 -23.14
C PRO A 116 -9.28 0.65 -22.12
N GLN A 117 -8.80 0.57 -20.88
CA GLN A 117 -9.33 1.37 -19.76
C GLN A 117 -9.19 2.89 -19.94
N GLY A 118 -8.12 3.38 -20.59
CA GLY A 118 -7.97 4.79 -20.97
C GLY A 118 -9.13 5.27 -21.86
N LEU A 119 -9.39 4.58 -22.97
CA LEU A 119 -10.49 4.94 -23.89
C LEU A 119 -11.87 4.78 -23.24
N PHE A 120 -12.05 3.75 -22.40
CA PHE A 120 -13.25 3.61 -21.59
C PHE A 120 -13.48 4.84 -20.71
N SER A 121 -12.45 5.29 -20.00
CA SER A 121 -12.52 6.42 -19.07
C SER A 121 -12.72 7.76 -19.80
N GLU A 122 -12.03 7.97 -20.92
CA GLU A 122 -12.09 9.22 -21.69
C GLU A 122 -13.37 9.36 -22.52
N THR A 123 -13.86 8.26 -23.10
CA THR A 123 -14.91 8.31 -24.14
C THR A 123 -16.25 7.73 -23.66
N ILE A 124 -16.23 6.66 -22.86
CA ILE A 124 -17.47 5.98 -22.44
C ILE A 124 -18.01 6.60 -21.15
N ILE A 125 -17.16 6.72 -20.14
CA ILE A 125 -17.55 7.24 -18.81
C ILE A 125 -18.04 8.69 -18.87
N THR A 126 -17.53 9.48 -19.82
CA THR A 126 -17.95 10.87 -20.01
C THR A 126 -19.37 11.02 -20.58
N LYS A 127 -20.03 9.91 -21.00
CA LYS A 127 -21.38 9.91 -21.57
C LYS A 127 -22.42 9.49 -20.53
N PRO A 128 -23.35 10.38 -20.11
CA PRO A 128 -24.31 10.08 -19.04
C PRO A 128 -25.18 8.84 -19.27
N ARG A 129 -25.62 8.62 -20.51
CA ARG A 129 -26.46 7.45 -20.86
C ARG A 129 -25.69 6.14 -20.82
N ALA A 130 -24.43 6.15 -21.27
CA ALA A 130 -23.55 4.99 -21.22
C ALA A 130 -23.27 4.60 -19.76
N LEU A 131 -22.93 5.59 -18.93
CA LEU A 131 -22.68 5.40 -17.51
C LEU A 131 -23.92 4.83 -16.78
N THR A 132 -25.11 5.37 -17.06
CA THR A 132 -26.37 4.84 -16.52
C THR A 132 -26.62 3.40 -16.94
N HIS A 133 -26.26 3.03 -18.18
CA HIS A 133 -26.40 1.66 -18.68
C HIS A 133 -25.48 0.70 -17.90
N LEU A 134 -24.20 1.02 -17.79
CA LEU A 134 -23.20 0.21 -17.09
C LEU A 134 -23.53 0.08 -15.59
N SER A 135 -23.92 1.16 -14.92
CA SER A 135 -24.36 1.12 -13.51
C SER A 135 -25.52 0.15 -13.27
N ARG A 136 -26.46 0.06 -14.22
CA ARG A 136 -27.59 -0.89 -14.11
C ARG A 136 -27.16 -2.34 -14.30
N MET A 137 -26.18 -2.59 -15.17
CA MET A 137 -25.60 -3.93 -15.36
C MET A 137 -24.87 -4.37 -14.09
N LEU A 138 -24.00 -3.53 -13.54
CA LEU A 138 -23.29 -3.81 -12.29
C LEU A 138 -24.23 -4.14 -11.13
N VAL A 139 -25.31 -3.37 -10.95
CA VAL A 139 -26.34 -3.67 -9.93
C VAL A 139 -27.01 -5.02 -10.16
N ARG A 140 -27.25 -5.40 -11.43
CA ARG A 140 -27.85 -6.70 -11.76
C ARG A 140 -26.89 -7.84 -11.41
N HIS A 141 -25.62 -7.73 -11.78
CA HIS A 141 -24.61 -8.75 -11.49
C HIS A 141 -24.38 -8.89 -9.98
N LEU A 142 -24.24 -7.78 -9.25
CA LEU A 142 -24.08 -7.82 -7.79
C LEU A 142 -25.25 -8.52 -7.10
N LYS A 143 -26.49 -8.31 -7.53
CA LYS A 143 -27.66 -9.05 -7.01
C LYS A 143 -27.64 -10.54 -7.35
N ALA A 144 -27.08 -10.92 -8.50
CA ALA A 144 -26.93 -12.32 -8.88
C ALA A 144 -25.81 -13.02 -8.09
N LEU A 145 -24.79 -12.27 -7.68
CA LEU A 145 -23.66 -12.71 -6.86
C LEU A 145 -23.97 -12.73 -5.35
N ASP A 146 -24.93 -11.94 -4.87
CA ASP A 146 -25.29 -11.87 -3.45
C ASP A 146 -25.60 -13.25 -2.81
N PRO A 147 -26.36 -14.17 -3.44
CA PRO A 147 -26.61 -15.51 -2.90
C PRO A 147 -25.41 -16.47 -3.02
N VAL A 148 -24.30 -16.01 -3.61
CA VAL A 148 -23.05 -16.75 -3.78
C VAL A 148 -22.02 -16.34 -2.73
N ASN A 149 -22.14 -15.14 -2.16
CA ASN A 149 -21.27 -14.69 -1.09
C ASN A 149 -21.36 -15.66 0.10
N GLY A 150 -20.27 -16.41 0.33
CA GLY A 150 -20.11 -17.28 1.49
C GLY A 150 -19.76 -16.46 2.74
N ASN A 151 -19.02 -17.08 3.66
CA ASN A 151 -18.52 -16.35 4.84
C ASN A 151 -17.47 -15.27 4.49
N GLU A 152 -16.75 -15.43 3.37
CA GLU A 152 -15.82 -14.43 2.84
C GLU A 152 -16.38 -13.81 1.55
N PRO A 153 -16.30 -12.47 1.38
CA PRO A 153 -16.73 -11.80 0.16
C PRO A 153 -15.97 -12.28 -1.09
N LEU A 154 -16.66 -12.42 -2.22
CA LEU A 154 -16.05 -12.86 -3.49
C LEU A 154 -14.85 -12.01 -3.92
N ASN A 155 -14.87 -10.69 -3.69
CA ASN A 155 -13.73 -9.81 -3.98
C ASN A 155 -12.48 -10.18 -3.19
N THR A 156 -12.65 -10.63 -1.94
CA THR A 156 -11.55 -11.12 -1.11
C THR A 156 -11.01 -12.42 -1.69
N THR A 157 -11.90 -13.35 -2.05
CA THR A 157 -11.52 -14.62 -2.68
C THR A 157 -10.76 -14.39 -3.99
N ALA A 158 -11.25 -13.49 -4.86
CA ALA A 158 -10.61 -13.10 -6.11
C ALA A 158 -9.23 -12.51 -5.90
N LEU A 159 -9.04 -11.67 -4.88
CA LEU A 159 -7.73 -11.18 -4.48
C LEU A 159 -6.80 -12.35 -4.10
N LEU A 160 -7.26 -13.25 -3.22
CA LEU A 160 -6.42 -14.33 -2.68
C LEU A 160 -6.06 -15.43 -3.69
N GLN A 161 -6.88 -15.61 -4.72
CA GLN A 161 -6.60 -16.56 -5.81
C GLN A 161 -5.72 -15.96 -6.91
N SER A 162 -5.59 -14.63 -6.97
CA SER A 162 -4.72 -13.98 -7.96
C SER A 162 -3.25 -14.38 -7.77
N ASN A 163 -2.54 -14.57 -8.87
CA ASN A 163 -1.10 -14.78 -8.86
C ASN A 163 -0.32 -13.49 -8.51
N ASP A 164 -0.91 -12.33 -8.80
CA ASP A 164 -0.32 -11.03 -8.49
C ASP A 164 -1.34 -10.10 -7.79
N PRO A 165 -1.75 -10.43 -6.55
CA PRO A 165 -2.79 -9.70 -5.83
C PRO A 165 -2.43 -8.24 -5.59
N TYR A 166 -1.13 -7.94 -5.48
CA TYR A 166 -0.62 -6.63 -5.09
C TYR A 166 0.11 -5.88 -6.19
N GLY A 167 0.17 -6.37 -7.43
CA GLY A 167 0.69 -5.59 -8.57
C GLY A 167 2.21 -5.58 -8.70
N PHE A 168 2.90 -6.66 -8.36
CA PHE A 168 4.35 -6.83 -8.52
C PHE A 168 4.77 -7.24 -9.94
N ASP A 169 3.84 -7.66 -10.81
CA ASP A 169 4.10 -7.87 -12.23
C ASP A 169 4.23 -6.55 -13.00
N LEU A 170 3.89 -5.42 -12.35
CA LEU A 170 3.93 -4.07 -12.91
C LEU A 170 3.16 -3.86 -14.22
N ARG A 171 2.14 -4.68 -14.51
CA ARG A 171 1.34 -4.50 -15.73
C ARG A 171 0.69 -3.12 -15.74
N THR A 172 0.84 -2.42 -16.84
CA THR A 172 0.24 -1.10 -17.11
C THR A 172 -0.55 -1.14 -18.42
N GLU A 173 -1.48 -0.21 -18.58
CA GLU A 173 -2.21 -0.05 -19.85
C GLU A 173 -1.29 0.38 -20.99
N GLU A 174 -0.51 1.43 -20.74
CA GLU A 174 0.55 1.86 -21.64
C GLU A 174 1.89 1.27 -21.20
N PRO A 175 2.67 0.66 -22.09
CA PRO A 175 3.99 0.15 -21.77
C PRO A 175 4.92 1.21 -21.19
N VAL A 176 5.56 0.91 -20.07
CA VAL A 176 6.54 1.78 -19.40
C VAL A 176 7.86 1.04 -19.30
N LYS A 177 8.93 1.69 -19.77
CA LYS A 177 10.31 1.28 -19.47
C LYS A 177 10.82 2.15 -18.33
N LEU A 178 10.84 1.54 -17.16
CA LEU A 178 11.01 2.23 -15.90
C LEU A 178 12.41 1.97 -15.34
N LEU A 179 13.21 3.04 -15.25
CA LEU A 179 14.54 3.02 -14.63
C LEU A 179 14.44 3.43 -13.16
N ILE A 180 14.80 2.53 -12.25
CA ILE A 180 14.94 2.81 -10.82
C ILE A 180 16.37 3.21 -10.54
N VAL A 181 16.56 4.29 -9.79
CA VAL A 181 17.85 4.86 -9.43
C VAL A 181 17.95 5.08 -7.93
N ASN A 182 19.02 4.57 -7.34
CA ASN A 182 19.42 4.85 -5.97
C ASN A 182 20.84 5.43 -5.97
N CYS A 183 20.93 6.75 -5.80
CA CYS A 183 22.18 7.50 -5.87
C CYS A 183 22.69 7.82 -4.46
N GLY A 184 23.81 7.20 -4.08
CA GLY A 184 24.54 7.49 -2.85
C GLY A 184 25.79 8.34 -3.09
N SER A 185 26.50 8.68 -2.02
CA SER A 185 27.73 9.49 -2.08
C SER A 185 28.85 8.84 -2.90
N SER A 186 28.94 7.51 -2.87
CA SER A 186 30.01 6.73 -3.51
C SER A 186 29.50 5.52 -4.30
N SER A 187 28.20 5.47 -4.58
CA SER A 187 27.58 4.36 -5.30
C SER A 187 26.33 4.79 -6.05
N LEU A 188 26.05 4.14 -7.17
CA LEU A 188 24.82 4.28 -7.94
C LEU A 188 24.26 2.88 -8.17
N LYS A 189 23.08 2.56 -7.64
CA LYS A 189 22.39 1.30 -7.99
C LYS A 189 21.25 1.61 -8.95
N PHE A 190 21.01 0.70 -9.88
CA PHE A 190 19.96 0.87 -10.86
C PHE A 190 19.32 -0.44 -11.28
N THR A 191 18.05 -0.35 -11.66
CA THR A 191 17.28 -1.47 -12.18
C THR A 191 16.34 -0.95 -13.26
N LEU A 192 16.33 -1.59 -14.43
CA LEU A 192 15.38 -1.31 -15.50
C LEU A 192 14.33 -2.42 -15.56
N TYR A 193 13.07 -2.01 -15.59
CA TYR A 193 11.93 -2.87 -15.83
C TYR A 193 11.17 -2.46 -17.08
N ASP A 194 10.64 -3.43 -17.81
CA ASP A 194 9.65 -3.24 -18.86
C ASP A 194 8.30 -3.81 -18.38
N THR A 195 7.24 -3.00 -18.43
CA THR A 195 5.90 -3.41 -17.96
C THR A 195 5.13 -4.26 -18.97
N MET A 196 5.56 -4.33 -20.23
CA MET A 196 5.01 -5.25 -21.23
C MET A 196 5.66 -6.63 -21.16
N ASP A 197 6.99 -6.66 -21.06
CA ASP A 197 7.77 -7.89 -21.10
C ASP A 197 8.64 -8.02 -19.86
N ASN A 198 8.15 -8.80 -18.88
CA ASN A 198 8.86 -9.09 -17.64
C ASN A 198 10.23 -9.80 -17.87
N ALA A 199 10.49 -10.36 -19.06
CA ALA A 199 11.80 -10.93 -19.40
C ALA A 199 12.86 -9.87 -19.75
N LEU A 200 12.43 -8.64 -20.09
CA LEU A 200 13.31 -7.49 -20.31
C LEU A 200 13.60 -6.81 -18.98
N PHE A 201 14.64 -7.32 -18.33
CA PHE A 201 15.11 -6.85 -17.04
C PHE A 201 16.63 -6.68 -17.04
N ALA A 202 17.09 -5.58 -16.46
CA ALA A 202 18.50 -5.37 -16.16
C ALA A 202 18.66 -4.73 -14.78
N ARG A 203 19.69 -5.14 -14.05
CA ARG A 203 20.07 -4.52 -12.77
C ARG A 203 21.57 -4.37 -12.67
N GLY A 204 22.02 -3.36 -11.96
CA GLY A 204 23.44 -3.14 -11.79
C GLY A 204 23.75 -2.08 -10.76
N GLY A 205 25.03 -1.77 -10.67
CA GLY A 205 25.49 -0.65 -9.90
C GLY A 205 26.89 -0.22 -10.29
N VAL A 206 27.20 1.02 -9.97
CA VAL A 206 28.54 1.57 -9.95
C VAL A 206 28.95 1.74 -8.50
N GLU A 207 30.09 1.17 -8.13
CA GLU A 207 30.65 1.29 -6.79
C GLU A 207 31.92 2.13 -6.81
N ARG A 208 32.27 2.66 -5.63
CA ARG A 208 33.49 3.45 -5.39
C ARG A 208 33.55 4.75 -6.21
N ILE A 209 32.41 5.36 -6.52
CA ILE A 209 32.32 6.66 -7.21
C ILE A 209 33.12 7.70 -6.41
N GLY A 210 33.97 8.46 -7.12
CA GLY A 210 34.89 9.44 -6.57
C GLY A 210 36.19 8.84 -6.01
N LEU A 211 36.38 7.51 -6.09
CA LEU A 211 37.56 6.80 -5.61
C LEU A 211 38.23 6.01 -6.73
N GLU A 212 39.50 5.66 -6.52
CA GLU A 212 40.23 4.76 -7.42
C GLU A 212 39.56 3.37 -7.47
N GLY A 213 39.51 2.80 -8.68
CA GLY A 213 38.85 1.53 -8.95
C GLY A 213 37.32 1.64 -8.97
N THR A 214 36.77 2.77 -9.43
CA THR A 214 35.33 2.88 -9.71
C THR A 214 34.96 1.83 -10.76
N ARG A 215 33.94 1.01 -10.47
CA ARG A 215 33.54 -0.11 -11.34
C ARG A 215 32.04 -0.19 -11.47
N LEU A 216 31.60 -0.40 -12.70
CA LEU A 216 30.24 -0.81 -13.07
C LEU A 216 30.14 -2.34 -13.06
N SER A 217 29.05 -2.86 -12.52
CA SER A 217 28.56 -4.21 -12.79
C SER A 217 27.10 -4.13 -13.24
N CYS A 218 26.75 -4.78 -14.35
CA CYS A 218 25.38 -4.83 -14.86
C CYS A 218 25.04 -6.26 -15.28
N THR A 219 23.90 -6.76 -14.85
CA THR A 219 23.37 -8.09 -15.18
C THR A 219 21.99 -7.96 -15.80
N SER A 220 21.76 -8.62 -16.92
CA SER A 220 20.48 -8.72 -17.61
C SER A 220 20.12 -10.17 -17.92
N SER A 221 18.98 -10.39 -18.57
CA SER A 221 18.62 -11.69 -19.14
C SER A 221 19.60 -12.21 -20.21
N ARG A 222 20.49 -11.35 -20.74
CA ARG A 222 21.46 -11.68 -21.79
C ARG A 222 22.87 -11.96 -21.26
N GLY A 223 23.15 -11.65 -19.99
CA GLY A 223 24.44 -11.90 -19.35
C GLY A 223 24.85 -10.80 -18.36
N THR A 224 26.11 -10.83 -17.97
CA THR A 224 26.70 -9.86 -17.02
C THR A 224 27.92 -9.18 -17.65
N VAL A 225 28.04 -7.87 -17.44
CA VAL A 225 29.22 -7.08 -17.80
C VAL A 225 29.79 -6.40 -16.55
N GLU A 226 31.11 -6.39 -16.45
CA GLU A 226 31.85 -5.56 -15.50
C GLU A 226 32.79 -4.63 -16.25
N LYS A 227 32.87 -3.37 -15.83
CA LYS A 227 33.70 -2.36 -16.49
C LYS A 227 34.25 -1.37 -15.49
N ASP A 228 35.56 -1.16 -15.51
CA ASP A 228 36.20 -0.10 -14.75
C ASP A 228 35.93 1.27 -15.42
N ILE A 229 35.76 2.31 -14.60
CA ILE A 229 35.47 3.68 -15.01
C ILE A 229 36.68 4.56 -14.66
N THR A 230 37.39 5.05 -15.68
CA THR A 230 38.65 5.79 -15.55
C THR A 230 38.49 7.14 -14.82
N GLU A 231 37.34 7.79 -14.98
CA GLU A 231 36.97 9.02 -14.25
C GLU A 231 35.67 8.77 -13.50
N GLY A 232 35.76 8.20 -12.29
CA GLY A 232 34.62 7.77 -11.48
C GLY A 232 33.72 8.87 -10.94
N THR A 233 33.39 9.89 -11.71
CA THR A 233 32.42 10.93 -11.34
C THR A 233 30.99 10.37 -11.37
N HIS A 234 30.04 11.04 -10.71
CA HIS A 234 28.62 10.69 -10.85
C HIS A 234 28.17 10.80 -12.31
N GLU A 235 28.56 11.84 -13.06
CA GLU A 235 28.20 11.99 -14.48
C GLU A 235 28.68 10.82 -15.34
N ALA A 236 29.95 10.43 -15.21
CA ALA A 236 30.49 9.27 -15.92
C ALA A 236 29.81 7.96 -15.49
N SER A 237 29.43 7.83 -14.22
CA SER A 237 28.72 6.65 -13.69
C SER A 237 27.32 6.50 -14.29
N PHE A 238 26.57 7.59 -14.43
CA PHE A 238 25.26 7.58 -15.09
C PHE A 238 25.38 7.28 -16.59
N GLN A 239 26.37 7.86 -17.27
CA GLN A 239 26.63 7.55 -18.68
C GLN A 239 27.02 6.08 -18.88
N ALA A 240 27.83 5.52 -18.00
CA ALA A 240 28.22 4.11 -18.03
C ALA A 240 27.02 3.19 -17.79
N MET A 241 26.14 3.53 -16.84
CA MET A 241 24.87 2.83 -16.61
C MET A 241 24.01 2.82 -17.88
N LEU A 242 23.72 3.99 -18.47
CA LEU A 242 22.87 4.07 -19.66
C LEU A 242 23.50 3.32 -20.85
N SER A 243 24.81 3.42 -21.02
CA SER A 243 25.55 2.68 -22.07
C SER A 243 25.44 1.18 -21.89
N ALA A 244 25.48 0.66 -20.66
CA ALA A 244 25.34 -0.76 -20.39
C ALA A 244 23.90 -1.25 -20.59
N LEU A 245 22.90 -0.41 -20.26
CA LEU A 245 21.50 -0.72 -20.54
C LEU A 245 21.20 -0.80 -22.04
N SER A 246 21.90 0.02 -22.85
CA SER A 246 21.76 0.05 -24.32
C SER A 246 22.84 -0.73 -25.09
N ASP A 247 23.63 -1.56 -24.41
CA ASP A 247 24.70 -2.33 -25.06
C ASP A 247 24.11 -3.38 -26.02
N PRO A 248 24.60 -3.52 -27.26
CA PRO A 248 24.01 -4.47 -28.22
C PRO A 248 24.07 -5.95 -27.79
N GLY A 249 25.03 -6.32 -26.94
CA GLY A 249 25.22 -7.69 -26.47
C GLY A 249 24.43 -8.00 -25.20
N ILE A 250 24.54 -7.13 -24.18
CA ILE A 250 23.97 -7.38 -22.85
C ILE A 250 22.80 -6.44 -22.49
N GLY A 251 22.61 -5.34 -23.21
CA GLY A 251 21.54 -4.37 -22.97
C GLY A 251 20.14 -4.91 -23.24
N VAL A 252 19.16 -4.23 -22.66
CA VAL A 252 17.72 -4.56 -22.75
C VAL A 252 16.91 -3.47 -23.47
N ILE A 253 17.56 -2.38 -23.88
CA ILE A 253 17.00 -1.29 -24.70
C ILE A 253 17.95 -1.02 -25.87
N ASN A 254 17.47 -0.43 -26.98
CA ASN A 254 18.35 -0.10 -28.12
C ASN A 254 18.95 1.30 -27.98
N ASN A 255 18.21 2.23 -27.36
CA ASN A 255 18.65 3.60 -27.09
C ASN A 255 18.03 4.12 -25.79
N TRP A 256 18.51 5.26 -25.31
CA TRP A 256 18.14 5.80 -24.00
C TRP A 256 16.76 6.47 -24.01
N GLU A 257 16.29 6.93 -25.18
CA GLU A 257 14.97 7.53 -25.36
C GLU A 257 13.82 6.53 -25.15
N GLU A 258 14.10 5.22 -25.18
CA GLU A 258 13.13 4.19 -24.80
C GLU A 258 12.74 4.25 -23.32
N ILE A 259 13.56 4.87 -22.45
CA ILE A 259 13.24 5.02 -21.03
C ILE A 259 12.18 6.12 -20.88
N THR A 260 10.94 5.72 -20.61
CA THR A 260 9.81 6.65 -20.48
C THR A 260 9.64 7.19 -19.07
N SER A 261 10.24 6.56 -18.06
CA SER A 261 10.16 7.01 -16.67
C SER A 261 11.40 6.66 -15.84
N VAL A 262 11.74 7.54 -14.89
CA VAL A 262 12.84 7.34 -13.94
C VAL A 262 12.36 7.55 -12.52
N ALA A 263 12.44 6.51 -11.69
CA ALA A 263 12.14 6.60 -10.27
C ALA A 263 13.42 6.76 -9.44
N HIS A 264 13.42 7.71 -8.52
CA HIS A 264 14.51 8.02 -7.63
C HIS A 264 14.14 7.60 -6.20
N ARG A 265 15.03 6.88 -5.53
CA ARG A 265 14.87 6.64 -4.09
C ARG A 265 15.16 7.94 -3.34
N GLY A 266 14.17 8.44 -2.60
CA GLY A 266 14.28 9.59 -1.71
C GLY A 266 14.39 9.19 -0.24
N THR A 267 14.99 10.03 0.59
CA THR A 267 15.14 9.77 2.04
C THR A 267 13.88 10.14 2.83
N LEU A 268 13.54 11.42 2.86
CA LEU A 268 12.45 11.98 3.67
C LEU A 268 11.49 12.78 2.80
N GLY A 269 10.21 12.40 2.83
CA GLY A 269 9.10 13.11 2.18
C GLY A 269 8.29 14.00 3.13
N GLY A 270 8.71 14.13 4.38
CA GLY A 270 7.97 14.83 5.42
C GLY A 270 6.58 14.24 5.67
N GLU A 271 5.69 15.07 6.22
CA GLU A 271 4.31 14.68 6.51
C GLU A 271 3.38 14.76 5.29
N LYS A 272 3.79 15.51 4.25
CA LYS A 272 2.99 15.79 3.06
C LYS A 272 2.89 14.58 2.12
N HIS A 273 3.99 13.85 1.95
CA HIS A 273 4.12 12.85 0.88
C HIS A 273 4.00 11.42 1.41
N ARG A 274 2.87 10.76 1.15
CA ARG A 274 2.56 9.39 1.62
C ARG A 274 2.89 8.27 0.63
N GLY A 275 3.31 8.61 -0.58
CA GLY A 275 3.71 7.65 -1.59
C GLY A 275 4.65 8.28 -2.61
N ALA A 276 4.84 7.58 -3.73
CA ALA A 276 5.58 8.10 -4.87
C ALA A 276 4.96 9.41 -5.37
N VAL A 277 5.81 10.40 -5.66
CA VAL A 277 5.41 11.71 -6.18
C VAL A 277 6.23 12.05 -7.42
N ILE A 278 5.58 12.71 -8.37
CA ILE A 278 6.24 13.20 -9.57
C ILE A 278 7.09 14.41 -9.20
N ILE A 279 8.33 14.40 -9.66
CA ILE A 279 9.32 15.41 -9.32
C ILE A 279 8.99 16.70 -10.08
N THR A 280 8.62 17.72 -9.33
CA THR A 280 8.52 19.11 -9.79
C THR A 280 9.63 19.95 -9.13
N GLN A 281 9.74 21.21 -9.52
CA GLN A 281 10.71 22.13 -8.91
C GLN A 281 10.43 22.32 -7.41
N GLU A 282 9.15 22.39 -7.02
CA GLU A 282 8.73 22.50 -5.63
C GLU A 282 9.15 21.27 -4.81
N ILE A 283 9.03 20.07 -5.37
CA ILE A 283 9.48 18.83 -4.71
C ILE A 283 11.00 18.84 -4.52
N LEU A 284 11.77 19.33 -5.50
CA LEU A 284 13.22 19.45 -5.38
C LEU A 284 13.63 20.42 -4.28
N GLU A 285 12.92 21.53 -4.14
CA GLU A 285 13.15 22.52 -3.07
C GLU A 285 12.81 21.97 -1.69
N GLU A 286 11.70 21.23 -1.56
CA GLU A 286 11.34 20.54 -0.32
C GLU A 286 12.39 19.49 0.07
N MET A 287 12.89 18.71 -0.88
CA MET A 287 13.97 17.74 -0.65
C MET A 287 15.28 18.40 -0.21
N ASP A 288 15.61 19.56 -0.78
CA ASP A 288 16.81 20.33 -0.44
C ASP A 288 16.71 20.93 0.98
N ALA A 289 15.52 21.36 1.40
CA ALA A 289 15.30 21.85 2.77
C ALA A 289 15.65 20.79 3.84
N TYR A 290 15.44 19.50 3.53
CA TYR A 290 15.80 18.39 4.41
C TYR A 290 17.30 18.04 4.42
N THR A 291 18.13 18.67 3.60
CA THR A 291 19.60 18.49 3.63
C THR A 291 20.18 18.86 4.99
N SER A 292 19.58 19.82 5.71
CA SER A 292 19.94 20.16 7.09
C SER A 292 19.81 18.99 8.07
N ILE A 293 18.90 18.06 7.79
CA ILE A 293 18.65 16.85 8.59
C ILE A 293 19.50 15.67 8.07
N PHE A 294 19.67 15.55 6.75
CA PHE A 294 20.41 14.46 6.10
C PHE A 294 21.56 14.94 5.19
N PRO A 295 22.61 15.55 5.75
CA PRO A 295 23.69 16.15 4.96
C PRO A 295 24.49 15.11 4.16
N LEU A 296 24.47 13.84 4.55
CA LEU A 296 25.18 12.76 3.86
C LEU A 296 24.35 12.01 2.80
N HIS A 297 23.02 12.16 2.82
CA HIS A 297 22.13 11.36 1.97
C HIS A 297 21.44 12.23 0.90
N ASN A 298 20.88 13.39 1.27
CA ASN A 298 20.09 14.19 0.34
C ASN A 298 20.91 14.84 -0.79
N PRO A 299 22.12 15.39 -0.56
CA PRO A 299 22.90 15.99 -1.64
C PRO A 299 23.20 15.07 -2.83
N PRO A 300 23.71 13.81 -2.65
CA PRO A 300 23.93 12.92 -3.77
C PRO A 300 22.63 12.50 -4.48
N ILE A 301 21.53 12.35 -3.75
CA ILE A 301 20.21 12.05 -4.33
C ILE A 301 19.76 13.19 -5.26
N LEU A 302 19.79 14.43 -4.77
CA LEU A 302 19.41 15.62 -5.55
C LEU A 302 20.29 15.81 -6.78
N ALA A 303 21.60 15.58 -6.65
CA ALA A 303 22.52 15.62 -7.78
C ALA A 303 22.19 14.54 -8.82
N GLY A 304 21.90 13.32 -8.38
CA GLY A 304 21.48 12.21 -9.25
C GLY A 304 20.17 12.50 -10.00
N ILE A 305 19.18 13.09 -9.32
CA ILE A 305 17.91 13.50 -9.95
C ILE A 305 18.15 14.54 -11.04
N ARG A 306 18.86 15.63 -10.73
CA ARG A 306 19.15 16.71 -11.68
C ARG A 306 19.94 16.22 -12.89
N LEU A 307 20.90 15.34 -12.66
CA LEU A 307 21.68 14.72 -13.72
C LEU A 307 20.81 13.80 -14.60
N SER A 308 19.91 13.03 -14.00
CA SER A 308 18.98 12.17 -14.75
C SER A 308 18.02 13.00 -15.59
N GLN A 309 17.49 14.11 -15.06
CA GLN A 309 16.64 15.04 -15.82
C GLN A 309 17.38 15.67 -17.01
N LYS A 310 18.69 15.93 -16.87
CA LYS A 310 19.54 16.42 -17.96
C LYS A 310 19.75 15.35 -19.03
N LEU A 311 19.98 14.09 -18.64
CA LEU A 311 20.29 12.99 -19.56
C LEU A 311 19.04 12.38 -20.23
N LEU A 312 17.90 12.41 -19.54
CA LEU A 312 16.63 11.81 -19.97
C LEU A 312 15.49 12.85 -19.90
N PRO A 313 15.57 13.97 -20.65
CA PRO A 313 14.65 15.11 -20.49
C PRO A 313 13.20 14.81 -20.86
N ASN A 314 12.95 13.75 -21.63
CA ASN A 314 11.60 13.35 -22.03
C ASN A 314 10.97 12.34 -21.06
N ALA A 315 11.74 11.78 -20.13
CA ALA A 315 11.23 10.81 -19.17
C ALA A 315 10.47 11.52 -18.04
N VAL A 316 9.43 10.88 -17.51
CA VAL A 316 8.78 11.36 -16.28
C VAL A 316 9.63 10.96 -15.08
N HIS A 317 10.01 11.94 -14.27
CA HIS A 317 10.80 11.72 -13.07
C HIS A 317 9.89 11.59 -11.84
N VAL A 318 10.08 10.53 -11.07
CA VAL A 318 9.31 10.23 -9.86
C VAL A 318 10.27 10.03 -8.69
N THR A 319 9.91 10.45 -7.48
CA THR A 319 10.64 10.12 -6.26
C THR A 319 9.77 9.31 -5.32
N VAL A 320 10.37 8.31 -4.67
CA VAL A 320 9.72 7.45 -3.68
C VAL A 320 10.49 7.55 -2.39
N PHE A 321 9.89 8.12 -1.34
CA PHE A 321 10.58 8.38 -0.08
C PHE A 321 10.52 7.18 0.86
N ASP A 322 11.67 6.84 1.45
CA ASP A 322 11.77 5.78 2.47
C ASP A 322 10.88 6.03 3.69
N SER A 323 10.57 7.29 4.02
CA SER A 323 9.72 7.66 5.14
C SER A 323 8.22 7.53 4.85
N SER A 324 7.80 7.49 3.59
CA SER A 324 6.38 7.68 3.22
C SER A 324 5.45 6.61 3.80
N PHE A 325 5.91 5.36 3.90
CA PHE A 325 5.11 4.26 4.47
C PHE A 325 4.75 4.49 5.95
N HIS A 326 5.64 5.16 6.69
CA HIS A 326 5.55 5.38 8.13
C HIS A 326 4.71 6.61 8.51
N ASN A 327 4.17 7.35 7.54
CA ASN A 327 3.28 8.49 7.81
C ASN A 327 1.93 8.09 8.44
N THR A 328 1.68 6.79 8.58
CA THR A 328 0.52 6.22 9.27
C THR A 328 0.72 5.99 10.79
N ILE A 329 1.94 6.22 11.31
CA ILE A 329 2.26 6.11 12.73
C ILE A 329 1.42 7.12 13.53
N PRO A 330 0.78 6.71 14.64
CA PRO A 330 -0.05 7.61 15.47
C PRO A 330 0.79 8.58 16.31
N ALA A 331 0.18 9.69 16.73
CA ALA A 331 0.85 10.78 17.45
C ALA A 331 1.62 10.35 18.70
N PHE A 332 1.03 9.47 19.50
CA PHE A 332 1.69 8.97 20.71
C PHE A 332 2.93 8.10 20.42
N ALA A 333 3.11 7.61 19.20
CA ALA A 333 4.26 6.79 18.80
C ALA A 333 5.32 7.60 18.02
N TYR A 334 4.93 8.69 17.35
CA TYR A 334 5.90 9.55 16.65
C TYR A 334 6.40 10.75 17.45
N LEU A 335 5.66 11.22 18.45
CA LEU A 335 6.11 12.32 19.30
C LEU A 335 7.15 11.82 20.30
N TYR A 336 8.25 12.56 20.41
CA TYR A 336 9.21 12.36 21.50
C TYR A 336 8.72 13.06 22.77
N GLY A 337 9.21 12.62 23.93
CA GLY A 337 9.01 13.29 25.23
C GLY A 337 9.80 14.60 25.35
N LEU A 338 9.66 15.49 24.38
CA LEU A 338 10.29 16.81 24.28
C LEU A 338 9.22 17.91 24.40
N PRO A 339 9.61 19.18 24.62
CA PRO A 339 8.68 20.31 24.51
C PRO A 339 7.93 20.27 23.18
N TYR A 340 6.60 20.41 23.23
CA TYR A 340 5.71 20.21 22.08
C TYR A 340 5.96 21.23 20.96
N GLU A 341 6.43 22.42 21.31
CA GLU A 341 6.77 23.49 20.38
C GLU A 341 7.87 23.07 19.39
N LEU A 342 8.76 22.15 19.77
CA LEU A 342 9.77 21.60 18.85
C LEU A 342 9.15 20.74 17.75
N TYR A 343 8.03 20.08 18.03
CA TYR A 343 7.27 19.41 16.99
C TYR A 343 6.55 20.44 16.10
N GLU A 344 5.82 21.38 16.69
CA GLU A 344 5.02 22.36 15.92
C GLU A 344 5.89 23.28 15.04
N GLU A 345 7.01 23.78 15.57
CA GLU A 345 7.85 24.76 14.87
C GLU A 345 8.94 24.13 14.01
N LYS A 346 9.44 22.96 14.40
CA LYS A 346 10.63 22.33 13.77
C LYS A 346 10.35 20.95 13.18
N GLY A 347 9.14 20.41 13.36
CA GLY A 347 8.78 19.09 12.86
C GLY A 347 9.58 17.95 13.49
N ILE A 348 10.06 18.11 14.73
CA ILE A 348 10.83 17.06 15.41
C ILE A 348 9.89 15.92 15.83
N ARG A 349 9.96 14.82 15.09
CA ARG A 349 9.16 13.60 15.29
C ARG A 349 9.88 12.37 14.74
N ARG A 350 9.35 11.18 15.03
CA ARG A 350 9.67 9.96 14.29
C ARG A 350 9.14 10.06 12.86
N PHE A 351 10.03 9.84 11.90
CA PHE A 351 9.68 9.67 10.49
C PHE A 351 9.78 8.20 10.07
N GLY A 352 10.82 7.49 10.50
CA GLY A 352 11.08 6.12 10.05
C GLY A 352 11.65 6.01 8.64
N TYR A 353 12.33 4.90 8.34
CA TYR A 353 12.93 4.60 7.03
C TYR A 353 12.90 3.10 6.73
N HIS A 354 13.36 2.74 5.54
CA HIS A 354 13.15 1.43 4.91
C HIS A 354 11.66 1.15 4.62
N GLY A 355 10.84 2.17 4.45
CA GLY A 355 9.40 2.03 4.21
C GLY A 355 9.09 1.16 3.01
N SER A 356 9.80 1.32 1.89
CA SER A 356 9.64 0.46 0.71
C SER A 356 9.97 -1.00 1.00
N SER A 357 11.01 -1.28 1.79
CA SER A 357 11.33 -2.67 2.16
C SER A 357 10.30 -3.27 3.10
N HIS A 358 9.84 -2.50 4.11
CA HIS A 358 8.84 -2.96 5.07
C HIS A 358 7.51 -3.27 4.35
N LYS A 359 7.04 -2.33 3.52
CA LYS A 359 5.83 -2.47 2.71
C LYS A 359 5.92 -3.63 1.72
N TYR A 360 7.06 -3.80 1.05
CA TYR A 360 7.27 -4.93 0.15
C TYR A 360 7.17 -6.26 0.90
N ALA A 361 7.95 -6.42 1.96
CA ALA A 361 8.06 -7.67 2.68
C ALA A 361 6.72 -8.07 3.34
N SER A 362 5.95 -7.11 3.84
CA SER A 362 4.63 -7.36 4.44
C SER A 362 3.57 -7.73 3.40
N LEU A 363 3.56 -7.09 2.22
CA LEU A 363 2.69 -7.48 1.09
C LEU A 363 3.04 -8.87 0.55
N ARG A 364 4.33 -9.19 0.42
CA ARG A 364 4.79 -10.52 0.00
C ARG A 364 4.45 -11.60 1.03
N ALA A 365 4.48 -11.28 2.32
CA ALA A 365 4.01 -12.18 3.37
C ALA A 365 2.52 -12.47 3.23
N ALA A 366 1.68 -11.44 3.02
CA ALA A 366 0.26 -11.59 2.81
C ALA A 366 -0.06 -12.46 1.59
N GLN A 367 0.65 -12.22 0.47
CA GLN A 367 0.52 -13.01 -0.76
C GLN A 367 0.92 -14.48 -0.54
N PHE A 368 2.04 -14.72 0.15
CA PHE A 368 2.53 -16.07 0.45
C PHE A 368 1.55 -16.86 1.34
N LEU A 369 0.99 -16.20 2.35
CA LEU A 369 0.03 -16.81 3.27
C LEU A 369 -1.39 -16.91 2.70
N LYS A 370 -1.64 -16.31 1.52
CA LYS A 370 -2.97 -16.15 0.92
C LYS A 370 -3.96 -15.58 1.94
N LYS A 371 -3.55 -14.50 2.61
CA LYS A 371 -4.40 -13.75 3.55
C LYS A 371 -4.48 -12.28 3.13
N PRO A 372 -5.62 -11.61 3.34
CA PRO A 372 -5.74 -10.20 2.99
C PRO A 372 -4.76 -9.35 3.80
N TYR A 373 -4.03 -8.46 3.13
CA TYR A 373 -3.00 -7.63 3.77
C TYR A 373 -3.55 -6.78 4.92
N ASN A 374 -4.78 -6.30 4.78
CA ASN A 374 -5.51 -5.52 5.78
C ASN A 374 -6.14 -6.39 6.89
N LYS A 375 -5.76 -7.66 7.04
CA LYS A 375 -6.22 -8.57 8.09
C LYS A 375 -5.08 -9.18 8.89
N LEU A 376 -3.86 -8.69 8.68
CA LEU A 376 -2.64 -9.21 9.29
C LEU A 376 -2.01 -8.19 10.23
N GLU A 377 -1.62 -8.66 11.41
CA GLU A 377 -0.62 -8.01 12.26
C GLU A 377 0.76 -8.57 11.90
N THR A 378 1.66 -7.72 11.40
CA THR A 378 2.98 -8.14 10.89
C THR A 378 4.10 -7.34 11.53
N ILE A 379 5.15 -8.01 11.99
CA ILE A 379 6.43 -7.39 12.33
C ILE A 379 7.42 -7.70 11.23
N VAL A 380 7.99 -6.66 10.62
CA VAL A 380 9.08 -6.81 9.63
C VAL A 380 10.40 -6.39 10.24
N CYS A 381 11.36 -7.31 10.27
CA CYS A 381 12.75 -7.08 10.63
C CYS A 381 13.57 -6.91 9.34
N HIS A 382 13.77 -5.67 8.89
CA HIS A 382 14.75 -5.35 7.85
C HIS A 382 16.13 -5.27 8.50
N LEU A 383 16.94 -6.32 8.36
CA LEU A 383 18.25 -6.44 8.99
C LEU A 383 19.33 -6.39 7.91
N GLY A 384 20.08 -5.31 7.85
CA GLY A 384 21.15 -5.07 6.89
C GLY A 384 22.22 -4.13 7.44
N SER A 385 22.99 -3.47 6.57
CA SER A 385 23.99 -2.47 7.00
C SER A 385 23.33 -1.32 7.79
N GLY A 386 22.19 -0.84 7.30
CA GLY A 386 21.16 -0.20 8.13
C GLY A 386 20.14 -1.26 8.56
N SER A 387 19.63 -1.17 9.78
CA SER A 387 18.64 -2.14 10.28
C SER A 387 17.48 -1.44 10.97
N SER A 388 16.26 -1.86 10.68
CA SER A 388 15.06 -1.39 11.37
C SER A 388 14.02 -2.50 11.52
N VAL A 389 13.22 -2.40 12.59
CA VAL A 389 12.01 -3.21 12.77
C VAL A 389 10.80 -2.30 12.57
N CYS A 390 9.72 -2.81 11.97
CA CYS A 390 8.46 -2.09 11.83
C CYS A 390 7.30 -2.98 12.30
N GLY A 391 6.44 -2.41 13.15
CA GLY A 391 5.13 -2.98 13.48
C GLY A 391 4.10 -2.48 12.48
N ILE A 392 3.43 -3.40 11.80
CA ILE A 392 2.43 -3.13 10.76
C ILE A 392 1.12 -3.76 11.20
N ASP A 393 0.15 -2.92 11.54
CA ASP A 393 -1.20 -3.33 11.93
C ASP A 393 -2.16 -3.12 10.76
N HIS A 394 -2.67 -4.22 10.19
CA HIS A 394 -3.68 -4.22 9.12
C HIS A 394 -3.28 -3.32 7.94
N GLY A 395 -2.01 -3.43 7.56
CA GLY A 395 -1.40 -2.72 6.43
C GLY A 395 -0.93 -1.29 6.71
N ARG A 396 -1.08 -0.81 7.95
CA ARG A 396 -0.59 0.51 8.40
C ARG A 396 0.65 0.35 9.27
N SER A 397 1.68 1.14 9.02
CA SER A 397 2.83 1.22 9.92
C SER A 397 2.40 1.92 11.21
N VAL A 398 2.37 1.19 12.33
CA VAL A 398 2.01 1.76 13.63
C VAL A 398 3.21 2.14 14.48
N ASP A 399 4.37 1.51 14.24
CA ASP A 399 5.64 1.89 14.87
C ASP A 399 6.83 1.41 13.99
N THR A 400 7.99 2.07 14.14
CA THR A 400 9.24 1.70 13.48
C THR A 400 10.45 2.17 14.29
N THR A 401 11.52 1.37 14.32
CA THR A 401 12.62 1.62 15.26
C THR A 401 13.41 2.87 14.91
N MET A 402 13.51 3.19 13.62
CA MET A 402 14.18 4.42 13.20
C MET A 402 13.34 5.65 13.48
N GLY A 403 14.02 6.73 13.82
CA GLY A 403 13.46 7.91 14.45
C GLY A 403 13.27 9.09 13.51
N PHE A 404 13.69 10.24 14.02
CA PHE A 404 13.89 11.49 13.28
C PHE A 404 15.00 11.35 12.25
N SER A 405 15.93 10.43 12.49
CA SER A 405 16.99 10.04 11.56
C SER A 405 17.19 8.51 11.54
N PRO A 406 17.90 7.96 10.54
CA PRO A 406 18.23 6.54 10.47
C PRO A 406 19.20 6.04 11.56
N LEU A 407 19.49 6.84 12.59
CA LEU A 407 20.41 6.50 13.69
C LEU A 407 19.72 5.75 14.83
N GLU A 408 18.46 6.08 15.14
CA GLU A 408 17.72 5.48 16.26
C GLU A 408 17.37 4.01 16.01
N GLY A 409 17.20 3.25 17.10
CA GLY A 409 16.69 1.88 17.08
C GLY A 409 17.77 0.83 17.23
N LEU A 410 17.83 -0.08 16.26
CA LEU A 410 18.74 -1.21 16.31
C LEU A 410 20.20 -0.76 16.24
N MET A 411 21.08 -1.55 16.87
CA MET A 411 22.51 -1.48 16.54
C MET A 411 22.68 -1.87 15.07
N MET A 412 23.49 -1.14 14.30
CA MET A 412 23.65 -1.39 12.86
C MET A 412 25.12 -1.64 12.51
N GLY A 413 25.49 -1.65 11.22
CA GLY A 413 26.88 -1.86 10.79
C GLY A 413 27.86 -0.89 11.47
N THR A 414 27.61 0.40 11.34
CA THR A 414 28.46 1.47 11.90
C THR A 414 27.73 2.46 12.81
N ARG A 415 26.40 2.33 12.90
CA ARG A 415 25.53 3.23 13.68
C ARG A 415 25.25 2.65 15.06
N CYS A 416 25.23 3.51 16.08
CA CYS A 416 25.05 3.06 17.46
C CYS A 416 23.66 2.49 17.77
N GLY A 417 22.62 2.89 17.04
CA GLY A 417 21.24 2.61 17.45
C GLY A 417 20.87 3.41 18.70
N ASP A 418 19.95 2.88 19.50
CA ASP A 418 19.56 3.47 20.77
C ASP A 418 20.75 3.66 21.71
N LEU A 419 20.80 4.86 22.28
CA LEU A 419 21.79 5.32 23.24
C LEU A 419 21.10 6.29 24.21
N ASP A 420 21.49 6.24 25.48
CA ASP A 420 21.08 7.25 26.46
C ASP A 420 21.63 8.64 26.03
N PRO A 421 20.78 9.66 25.81
CA PRO A 421 21.24 11.01 25.50
C PRO A 421 22.24 11.59 26.50
N GLY A 422 22.21 11.16 27.76
CA GLY A 422 23.18 11.51 28.79
C GLY A 422 24.62 11.13 28.43
N VAL A 423 24.82 10.06 27.64
CA VAL A 423 26.16 9.68 27.14
C VAL A 423 26.71 10.74 26.20
N MET A 424 25.87 11.27 25.30
CA MET A 424 26.29 12.35 24.40
C MET A 424 26.70 13.60 25.19
N LEU A 425 25.87 14.02 26.15
CA LEU A 425 26.17 15.16 27.02
C LEU A 425 27.46 14.95 27.82
N HIS A 426 27.69 13.73 28.30
CA HIS A 426 28.91 13.38 29.02
C HIS A 426 30.15 13.47 28.14
N LEU A 427 30.12 12.93 26.91
CA LEU A 427 31.24 13.01 25.96
C LEU A 427 31.54 14.45 25.56
N MET A 428 30.51 15.25 25.27
CA MET A 428 30.68 16.69 25.01
C MET A 428 31.38 17.39 26.18
N LYS A 429 30.94 17.10 27.42
CA LYS A 429 31.49 17.73 28.63
C LYS A 429 32.90 17.27 28.97
N THR A 430 33.21 15.98 28.81
CA THR A 430 34.47 15.38 29.30
C THR A 430 35.55 15.24 28.23
N GLN A 431 35.16 15.09 26.96
CA GLN A 431 36.07 14.94 25.83
C GLN A 431 36.08 16.18 24.92
N GLY A 432 35.25 17.19 25.21
CA GLY A 432 35.16 18.41 24.39
C GLY A 432 34.60 18.17 22.99
N MET A 433 33.93 17.02 22.77
CA MET A 433 33.45 16.64 21.44
C MET A 433 32.41 17.63 20.91
N GLY A 434 32.65 18.15 19.71
CA GLY A 434 31.70 18.98 18.98
C GLY A 434 30.64 18.17 18.23
N TYR A 435 29.75 18.86 17.51
CA TYR A 435 28.71 18.23 16.69
C TYR A 435 29.29 17.24 15.66
N ASP A 436 30.30 17.65 14.88
CA ASP A 436 30.84 16.83 13.79
C ASP A 436 31.51 15.55 14.30
N GLU A 437 32.28 15.66 15.40
CA GLU A 437 32.97 14.53 16.01
C GLU A 437 31.98 13.52 16.60
N LEU A 438 30.94 14.01 17.27
CA LEU A 438 29.89 13.16 17.82
C LEU A 438 29.06 12.52 16.71
N ASN A 439 28.70 13.27 15.67
CA ASN A 439 27.97 12.76 14.52
C ASN A 439 28.75 11.64 13.79
N GLU A 440 30.05 11.84 13.59
CA GLU A 440 30.95 10.83 13.02
C GLU A 440 31.07 9.60 13.93
N LEU A 441 31.23 9.80 15.24
CA LEU A 441 31.29 8.71 16.22
C LEU A 441 30.03 7.85 16.15
N LEU A 442 28.85 8.47 16.22
CA LEU A 442 27.58 7.78 16.30
C LEU A 442 27.18 7.10 14.99
N ASN A 443 27.51 7.69 13.83
CA ASN A 443 27.09 7.17 12.53
C ASN A 443 28.10 6.24 11.84
N LYS A 444 29.41 6.45 12.05
CA LYS A 444 30.46 5.77 11.28
C LYS A 444 31.42 4.91 12.10
N LYS A 445 31.54 5.14 13.41
CA LYS A 445 32.51 4.44 14.28
C LYS A 445 31.89 3.57 15.38
N SER A 446 30.57 3.45 15.37
CA SER A 446 29.80 2.72 16.38
C SER A 446 29.28 1.39 15.82
N GLY A 447 28.23 0.83 16.40
CA GLY A 447 27.53 -0.34 15.87
C GLY A 447 28.33 -1.64 16.00
N LEU A 448 28.09 -2.56 15.06
CA LEU A 448 28.81 -3.82 14.89
C LEU A 448 30.33 -3.57 14.77
N LEU A 449 30.74 -2.56 14.01
CA LEU A 449 32.13 -2.15 13.85
C LEU A 449 32.75 -1.74 15.19
N GLY A 450 32.13 -0.77 15.87
CA GLY A 450 32.66 -0.25 17.13
C GLY A 450 32.73 -1.32 18.22
N LEU A 451 31.72 -2.18 18.32
CA LEU A 451 31.63 -3.19 19.38
C LEU A 451 32.54 -4.39 19.11
N SER A 452 32.54 -4.92 17.88
CA SER A 452 33.41 -6.05 17.50
C SER A 452 34.87 -5.65 17.39
N GLY A 453 35.15 -4.44 16.86
CA GLY A 453 36.49 -4.02 16.46
C GLY A 453 37.03 -4.79 15.24
N VAL A 454 36.15 -5.49 14.51
CA VAL A 454 36.50 -6.33 13.35
C VAL A 454 36.01 -5.66 12.07
N SER A 455 34.68 -5.58 11.89
CA SER A 455 34.05 -5.14 10.65
C SER A 455 32.66 -4.59 10.91
N SER A 456 32.08 -3.90 9.93
CA SER A 456 30.65 -3.58 9.89
C SER A 456 29.82 -4.67 9.20
N ASP A 457 30.45 -5.68 8.58
CA ASP A 457 29.80 -6.80 7.91
C ASP A 457 29.58 -7.97 8.87
N MET A 458 28.32 -8.42 9.01
CA MET A 458 27.96 -9.53 9.91
C MET A 458 28.66 -10.83 9.53
N ARG A 459 28.94 -11.08 8.25
CA ARG A 459 29.57 -12.33 7.79
C ARG A 459 31.01 -12.44 8.30
N GLU A 460 31.74 -11.33 8.27
CA GLU A 460 33.11 -11.25 8.79
C GLU A 460 33.13 -11.37 10.32
N ILE A 461 32.11 -10.83 11.00
CA ILE A 461 31.97 -10.94 12.45
C ILE A 461 31.61 -12.37 12.86
N GLU A 462 30.72 -13.06 12.14
CA GLU A 462 30.40 -14.47 12.38
C GLU A 462 31.64 -15.35 12.20
N ALA A 463 32.40 -15.16 11.11
CA ALA A 463 33.66 -15.88 10.91
C ALA A 463 34.67 -15.62 12.05
N ALA A 464 34.85 -14.37 12.47
CA ALA A 464 35.72 -14.06 13.60
C ALA A 464 35.23 -14.66 14.92
N ALA A 465 33.91 -14.75 15.12
CA ALA A 465 33.32 -15.39 16.30
C ALA A 465 33.56 -16.91 16.30
N ASP A 466 33.47 -17.57 15.15
CA ASP A 466 33.80 -18.99 14.97
C ASP A 466 35.29 -19.29 15.26
N GLU A 467 36.16 -18.32 14.98
CA GLU A 467 37.58 -18.34 15.36
C GLU A 467 37.84 -18.00 16.85
N GLY A 468 36.79 -17.75 17.64
CA GLY A 468 36.86 -17.50 19.07
C GLY A 468 37.02 -16.03 19.49
N ASN A 469 36.81 -15.07 18.59
CA ASN A 469 36.86 -13.65 18.94
C ASN A 469 35.71 -13.26 19.89
N HIS A 470 36.06 -12.97 21.14
CA HIS A 470 35.10 -12.62 22.19
C HIS A 470 34.27 -11.37 21.87
N ARG A 471 34.88 -10.34 21.28
CA ARG A 471 34.15 -9.11 20.94
C ARG A 471 33.20 -9.31 19.78
N ALA A 472 33.54 -10.16 18.82
CA ALA A 472 32.63 -10.56 17.73
C ALA A 472 31.40 -11.31 18.27
N MET A 473 31.61 -12.30 19.16
CA MET A 473 30.51 -13.00 19.85
C MET A 473 29.62 -12.04 20.65
N LEU A 474 30.21 -11.08 21.36
CA LEU A 474 29.48 -10.06 22.12
C LEU A 474 28.66 -9.15 21.20
N ALA A 475 29.22 -8.75 20.06
CA ALA A 475 28.54 -7.90 19.08
C ALA A 475 27.31 -8.61 18.49
N ILE A 476 27.45 -9.88 18.08
CA ILE A 476 26.34 -10.71 17.60
C ILE A 476 25.23 -10.81 18.64
N LYS A 477 25.57 -11.16 19.90
CA LYS A 477 24.59 -11.28 20.99
C LYS A 477 23.88 -9.94 21.27
N THR A 478 24.62 -8.84 21.29
CA THR A 478 24.07 -7.49 21.51
C THR A 478 23.12 -7.11 20.37
N TYR A 479 23.47 -7.41 19.12
CA TYR A 479 22.63 -7.16 17.95
C TYR A 479 21.32 -7.95 18.05
N ALA A 480 21.40 -9.27 18.19
CA ALA A 480 20.23 -10.14 18.24
C ALA A 480 19.33 -9.85 19.46
N TYR A 481 19.92 -9.49 20.61
CA TYR A 481 19.17 -9.07 21.79
C TYR A 481 18.32 -7.82 21.53
N ARG A 482 18.88 -6.81 20.85
CA ARG A 482 18.12 -5.60 20.49
C ARG A 482 16.99 -5.91 19.51
N VAL A 483 17.23 -6.76 18.51
CA VAL A 483 16.18 -7.23 17.58
C VAL A 483 15.05 -7.91 18.37
N ARG A 484 15.40 -8.87 19.24
CA ARG A 484 14.43 -9.60 20.07
C ARG A 484 13.60 -8.66 20.96
N LYS A 485 14.23 -7.68 21.60
CA LYS A 485 13.54 -6.68 22.43
C LYS A 485 12.49 -5.92 21.61
N TYR A 486 12.84 -5.51 20.40
CA TYR A 486 11.91 -4.76 19.54
C TYR A 486 10.77 -5.63 19.00
N ILE A 487 11.02 -6.90 18.71
CA ILE A 487 9.93 -7.85 18.40
C ILE A 487 8.94 -7.89 19.57
N GLY A 488 9.41 -8.10 20.80
CA GLY A 488 8.54 -8.11 21.98
C GLY A 488 7.82 -6.78 22.21
N ALA A 489 8.48 -5.65 21.97
CA ALA A 489 7.87 -4.32 22.10
C ALA A 489 6.73 -4.12 21.09
N TYR A 490 6.90 -4.58 19.84
CA TYR A 490 5.88 -4.40 18.80
C TYR A 490 4.77 -5.45 18.86
N VAL A 491 5.01 -6.63 19.41
CA VAL A 491 3.92 -7.54 19.82
C VAL A 491 3.03 -6.85 20.85
N ALA A 492 3.62 -6.18 21.84
CA ALA A 492 2.86 -5.44 22.84
C ALA A 492 2.14 -4.22 22.26
N ALA A 493 2.78 -3.49 21.35
CA ALA A 493 2.20 -2.30 20.73
C ALA A 493 1.00 -2.61 19.80
N MET A 494 0.98 -3.81 19.19
CA MET A 494 -0.09 -4.25 18.29
C MET A 494 -1.09 -5.20 18.96
N GLU A 495 -0.88 -5.54 20.24
CA GLU A 495 -1.70 -6.48 21.02
C GLU A 495 -1.83 -7.88 20.38
N GLY A 496 -0.92 -8.23 19.48
CA GLY A 496 -1.02 -9.42 18.64
C GLY A 496 0.12 -9.51 17.63
N LEU A 497 0.21 -10.66 16.98
CA LEU A 497 1.11 -10.90 15.86
C LEU A 497 0.63 -12.12 15.08
N ASP A 498 0.40 -11.96 13.77
CA ASP A 498 0.16 -13.08 12.87
C ASP A 498 1.45 -13.53 12.18
N VAL A 499 2.33 -12.58 11.83
CA VAL A 499 3.53 -12.85 11.00
C VAL A 499 4.76 -12.08 11.48
N LEU A 500 5.87 -12.80 11.66
CA LEU A 500 7.21 -12.23 11.83
C LEU A 500 8.02 -12.43 10.54
N VAL A 501 8.53 -11.36 9.95
CA VAL A 501 9.30 -11.40 8.71
C VAL A 501 10.74 -10.99 8.94
N PHE A 502 11.69 -11.76 8.40
CA PHE A 502 13.09 -11.37 8.27
C PHE A 502 13.41 -11.03 6.81
N THR A 503 13.96 -9.84 6.59
CA THR A 503 14.44 -9.38 5.29
C THR A 503 15.72 -8.54 5.45
N GLY A 504 16.22 -7.93 4.38
CA GLY A 504 17.53 -7.25 4.38
C GLY A 504 18.71 -8.24 4.39
N GLY A 505 19.92 -7.78 4.07
CA GLY A 505 21.04 -8.69 3.80
C GLY A 505 21.39 -9.65 4.96
N ILE A 506 21.33 -9.18 6.21
CA ILE A 506 21.55 -9.99 7.41
C ILE A 506 20.32 -10.87 7.67
N GLY A 507 19.11 -10.33 7.56
CA GLY A 507 17.88 -11.09 7.85
C GLY A 507 17.64 -12.25 6.89
N GLN A 508 17.97 -12.06 5.61
CA GLN A 508 17.93 -13.10 4.58
C GLN A 508 19.07 -14.13 4.76
N GLY A 509 20.28 -13.67 5.10
CA GLY A 509 21.49 -14.50 5.06
C GLY A 509 21.87 -15.20 6.36
N SER A 510 21.68 -14.57 7.52
CA SER A 510 22.21 -15.09 8.79
C SER A 510 21.19 -15.96 9.52
N VAL A 511 21.42 -17.28 9.46
CA VAL A 511 20.69 -18.30 10.23
C VAL A 511 20.83 -18.04 11.73
N LEU A 512 22.04 -17.67 12.18
CA LEU A 512 22.35 -17.45 13.58
C LEU A 512 21.58 -16.26 14.15
N ILE A 513 21.54 -15.13 13.44
CA ILE A 513 20.82 -13.94 13.89
C ILE A 513 19.32 -14.23 13.99
N ARG A 514 18.71 -14.92 13.03
CA ARG A 514 17.29 -15.30 13.10
C ARG A 514 17.00 -16.19 14.31
N SER A 515 17.83 -17.20 14.56
CA SER A 515 17.70 -18.08 15.74
C SER A 515 17.80 -17.27 17.03
N LEU A 516 18.87 -16.48 17.22
CA LEU A 516 19.08 -15.70 18.44
C LEU A 516 18.00 -14.63 18.67
N ALA A 517 17.48 -14.01 17.61
CA ALA A 517 16.41 -13.04 17.68
C ALA A 517 15.07 -13.67 18.13
N CYS A 518 14.79 -14.91 17.71
CA CYS A 518 13.56 -15.63 18.07
C CYS A 518 13.66 -16.39 19.40
N GLN A 519 14.87 -16.67 19.90
CA GLN A 519 15.08 -17.42 21.13
C GLN A 519 14.36 -16.79 22.33
N GLY A 520 13.51 -17.59 22.99
CA GLY A 520 12.74 -17.18 24.17
C GLY A 520 11.41 -16.50 23.87
N LEU A 521 11.00 -16.40 22.60
CA LEU A 521 9.73 -15.78 22.20
C LEU A 521 8.55 -16.76 22.06
N SER A 522 8.72 -18.04 22.43
CA SER A 522 7.65 -19.05 22.32
C SER A 522 6.40 -18.72 23.14
N ARG A 523 6.54 -17.97 24.24
CA ARG A 523 5.40 -17.48 25.04
C ARG A 523 4.61 -16.37 24.34
N MET A 524 5.17 -15.76 23.29
CA MET A 524 4.50 -14.84 22.39
C MET A 524 4.03 -15.56 21.11
N GLY A 525 4.02 -16.90 21.09
CA GLY A 525 3.58 -17.69 19.95
C GLY A 525 4.61 -17.86 18.83
N ILE A 526 5.85 -17.36 19.01
CA ILE A 526 6.91 -17.41 18.01
C ILE A 526 7.83 -18.61 18.30
N SER A 527 7.72 -19.65 17.47
CA SER A 527 8.57 -20.84 17.54
C SER A 527 9.24 -21.11 16.19
N LEU A 528 10.54 -21.33 16.21
CA LEU A 528 11.35 -21.53 15.01
C LEU A 528 11.67 -23.02 14.80
N ASP A 529 11.52 -23.50 13.57
CA ASP A 529 12.09 -24.78 13.15
C ASP A 529 13.53 -24.56 12.71
N GLU A 530 14.48 -25.00 13.53
CA GLU A 530 15.91 -24.77 13.28
C GLU A 530 16.44 -25.52 12.04
N GLU A 531 15.82 -26.62 11.63
CA GLU A 531 16.18 -27.31 10.39
C GLU A 531 15.70 -26.52 9.17
N LYS A 532 14.45 -26.02 9.18
CA LYS A 532 13.96 -25.12 8.13
C LYS A 532 14.79 -23.83 8.08
N ASN A 533 15.11 -23.25 9.24
CA ASN A 533 15.92 -22.04 9.33
C ASN A 533 17.31 -22.21 8.71
N ARG A 534 17.97 -23.35 8.93
CA ARG A 534 19.27 -23.69 8.30
C ARG A 534 19.18 -23.88 6.79
N LYS A 535 18.08 -24.45 6.30
CA LYS A 535 17.88 -24.75 4.86
C LYS A 535 17.30 -23.59 4.06
N ALA A 536 16.79 -22.57 4.73
CA ALA A 536 16.15 -21.42 4.09
C ALA A 536 17.11 -20.69 3.14
N ASN A 537 16.70 -20.54 1.89
CA ASN A 537 17.41 -19.77 0.89
C ASN A 537 16.78 -18.38 0.72
N GLY A 538 16.93 -17.56 1.76
CA GLY A 538 16.25 -16.27 1.89
C GLY A 538 16.58 -15.20 0.83
N PHE A 539 17.59 -15.43 -0.03
CA PHE A 539 17.92 -14.55 -1.14
C PHE A 539 17.20 -14.91 -2.45
N LYS A 540 16.56 -16.09 -2.52
CA LYS A 540 15.86 -16.56 -3.73
C LYS A 540 14.38 -16.80 -3.48
N ASP A 541 14.08 -17.47 -2.37
CA ASP A 541 12.76 -18.01 -2.10
C ASP A 541 12.18 -17.41 -0.82
N ILE A 542 10.85 -17.24 -0.79
CA ILE A 542 10.15 -17.00 0.48
C ILE A 542 10.15 -18.31 1.26
N CYS A 543 10.74 -18.30 2.46
CA CYS A 543 10.88 -19.49 3.29
C CYS A 543 10.07 -19.35 4.57
N ASP A 544 9.13 -20.27 4.81
CA ASP A 544 8.52 -20.44 6.13
C ASP A 544 9.46 -21.27 7.02
N ILE A 545 9.94 -20.62 8.08
CA ILE A 545 10.88 -21.19 9.05
C ILE A 545 10.21 -21.41 10.42
N SER A 546 8.89 -21.30 10.50
CA SER A 546 8.13 -21.60 11.72
C SER A 546 8.11 -23.09 12.06
N ALA A 547 8.09 -23.38 13.36
CA ALA A 547 7.78 -24.70 13.89
C ALA A 547 6.29 -25.02 13.68
N GLY A 548 5.96 -26.31 13.59
CA GLY A 548 4.57 -26.74 13.32
C GLY A 548 3.55 -26.37 14.39
N ASP A 549 4.01 -26.05 15.61
CA ASP A 549 3.21 -25.59 16.74
C ASP A 549 3.30 -24.07 16.98
N SER A 550 3.99 -23.34 16.10
CA SER A 550 4.06 -21.87 16.16
C SER A 550 2.69 -21.26 15.89
N LEU A 551 2.25 -20.32 16.73
CA LEU A 551 1.02 -19.55 16.50
C LEU A 551 1.26 -18.42 15.50
N VAL A 552 2.51 -17.95 15.42
CA VAL A 552 2.97 -16.90 14.50
C VAL A 552 3.73 -17.55 13.34
N SER A 553 3.40 -17.17 12.11
CA SER A 553 4.20 -17.53 10.94
C SER A 553 5.52 -16.77 10.95
N VAL A 554 6.65 -17.47 10.78
CA VAL A 554 7.98 -16.84 10.74
C VAL A 554 8.54 -17.02 9.35
N LEU A 555 8.68 -15.92 8.59
CA LEU A 555 9.05 -15.95 7.18
C LEU A 555 10.41 -15.29 6.95
N VAL A 556 11.19 -15.83 6.02
CA VAL A 556 12.32 -15.14 5.40
C VAL A 556 11.90 -14.71 4.00
N ILE A 557 11.91 -13.41 3.73
CA ILE A 557 11.45 -12.84 2.46
C ILE A 557 12.62 -12.10 1.78
N PRO A 558 12.95 -12.45 0.52
CA PRO A 558 13.95 -11.73 -0.25
C PRO A 558 13.64 -10.24 -0.32
N ALA A 559 14.64 -9.37 -0.20
CA ALA A 559 14.42 -7.94 -0.36
C ALA A 559 14.37 -7.55 -1.83
N ASP A 560 13.36 -6.77 -2.23
CA ASP A 560 13.24 -6.18 -3.57
C ASP A 560 12.62 -4.79 -3.47
N GLU A 561 13.41 -3.85 -2.92
CA GLU A 561 13.00 -2.45 -2.77
C GLU A 561 12.74 -1.81 -4.14
N GLU A 562 13.54 -2.17 -5.15
CA GLU A 562 13.44 -1.67 -6.51
C GLU A 562 12.09 -2.02 -7.15
N ARG A 563 11.59 -3.25 -6.98
CA ARG A 563 10.24 -3.63 -7.45
C ARG A 563 9.14 -2.86 -6.74
N MET A 564 9.27 -2.61 -5.44
CA MET A 564 8.31 -1.81 -4.69
C MET A 564 8.28 -0.35 -5.14
N ILE A 565 9.45 0.25 -5.36
CA ILE A 565 9.59 1.61 -5.92
C ILE A 565 8.98 1.65 -7.32
N ALA A 566 9.21 0.61 -8.12
CA ALA A 566 8.68 0.50 -9.48
C ALA A 566 7.14 0.45 -9.49
N ARG A 567 6.55 -0.38 -8.61
CA ARG A 567 5.11 -0.45 -8.37
C ARG A 567 4.52 0.88 -7.93
N ASP A 568 5.11 1.53 -6.93
CA ASP A 568 4.60 2.81 -6.45
C ASP A 568 4.75 3.91 -7.52
N THR A 569 5.77 3.81 -8.39
CA THR A 569 5.95 4.70 -9.54
C THR A 569 4.86 4.50 -10.59
N VAL A 570 4.57 3.26 -10.98
CA VAL A 570 3.44 2.95 -11.88
C VAL A 570 2.15 3.55 -11.33
N ALA A 571 1.85 3.33 -10.06
CA ALA A 571 0.69 3.91 -9.40
C ALA A 571 0.72 5.46 -9.38
N ALA A 572 1.90 6.10 -9.34
CA ALA A 572 2.03 7.56 -9.45
C ALA A 572 1.75 8.08 -10.86
N LEU A 573 2.22 7.38 -11.90
CA LEU A 573 2.00 7.72 -13.30
C LEU A 573 0.50 7.63 -13.66
N GLU A 574 -0.15 6.54 -13.27
CA GLU A 574 -1.60 6.36 -13.43
C GLU A 574 -2.40 7.47 -12.73
N ARG A 575 -2.02 7.81 -11.49
CA ARG A 575 -2.65 8.91 -10.74
C ARG A 575 -2.49 10.26 -11.43
N GLN A 576 -1.33 10.55 -12.01
CA GLN A 576 -1.11 11.82 -12.70
C GLN A 576 -1.98 11.95 -13.94
N HIS A 577 -2.09 10.89 -14.73
CA HIS A 577 -2.93 10.86 -15.93
C HIS A 577 -4.38 11.18 -15.55
N ILE A 578 -4.90 10.53 -14.50
CA ILE A 578 -6.25 10.78 -13.99
C ILE A 578 -6.41 12.18 -13.42
N ILE A 579 -5.46 12.69 -12.63
CA ILE A 579 -5.51 14.07 -12.12
C ILE A 579 -5.56 15.08 -13.28
N GLY A 580 -4.84 14.82 -14.38
CA GLY A 580 -4.92 15.62 -15.60
C GLY A 580 -6.34 15.67 -16.16
N ILE A 581 -6.99 14.52 -16.28
CA ILE A 581 -8.38 14.40 -16.71
C ILE A 581 -9.31 15.13 -15.73
N LEU A 582 -9.17 14.95 -14.42
CA LEU A 582 -10.05 15.55 -13.42
C LEU A 582 -9.92 17.07 -13.32
N LYS A 583 -8.71 17.61 -13.45
CA LYS A 583 -8.48 19.06 -13.48
C LYS A 583 -9.16 19.74 -14.67
N SER A 584 -9.40 19.01 -15.75
CA SER A 584 -10.15 19.50 -16.91
C SER A 584 -11.67 19.50 -16.69
N GLN A 585 -12.15 18.85 -15.63
CA GLN A 585 -13.56 18.74 -15.28
C GLN A 585 -13.95 19.68 -14.12
N THR A 586 -15.25 19.94 -13.97
CA THR A 586 -15.75 20.72 -12.82
C THR A 586 -15.63 19.88 -11.55
N PRO A 587 -14.97 20.36 -10.47
CA PRO A 587 -14.81 19.57 -9.24
C PRO A 587 -16.17 19.16 -8.66
N MET A 588 -16.36 17.87 -8.44
CA MET A 588 -17.60 17.36 -7.86
C MET A 588 -17.65 17.67 -6.35
N PRO A 589 -18.70 18.33 -5.85
CA PRO A 589 -18.85 18.60 -4.43
C PRO A 589 -19.17 17.31 -3.65
N VAL A 590 -18.44 17.07 -2.57
CA VAL A 590 -18.71 16.00 -1.61
C VAL A 590 -19.27 16.62 -0.34
N THR A 591 -20.47 16.23 0.07
CA THR A 591 -21.03 16.71 1.33
C THR A 591 -20.39 15.97 2.51
N ILE A 592 -19.91 16.72 3.49
CA ILE A 592 -19.30 16.19 4.70
C ILE A 592 -20.38 16.04 5.79
N GLU A 593 -20.55 14.82 6.27
CA GLU A 593 -21.41 14.46 7.38
C GLU A 593 -20.57 14.12 8.62
N ILE A 594 -20.91 14.75 9.74
CA ILE A 594 -20.32 14.42 11.03
C ILE A 594 -21.01 13.16 11.53
N SER A 595 -20.25 12.08 11.62
CA SER A 595 -20.69 10.81 12.19
C SER A 595 -20.55 10.91 13.70
N ALA A 596 -21.68 11.04 14.37
CA ALA A 596 -21.72 10.93 15.82
C ALA A 596 -21.33 9.51 16.24
N HIS A 597 -20.77 9.37 17.44
CA HIS A 597 -20.62 8.08 18.10
C HIS A 597 -21.94 7.29 18.05
N HIS A 598 -21.84 6.00 17.79
CA HIS A 598 -23.03 5.16 17.70
C HIS A 598 -22.71 3.69 17.94
N VAL A 599 -23.76 2.91 18.14
CA VAL A 599 -23.68 1.47 18.34
C VAL A 599 -24.47 0.75 17.27
N HIS A 600 -23.85 -0.25 16.66
CA HIS A 600 -24.56 -1.32 15.96
C HIS A 600 -24.71 -2.50 16.90
N LEU A 601 -25.91 -3.10 16.94
CA LEU A 601 -26.19 -4.24 17.82
C LEU A 601 -26.45 -5.50 17.01
N SER A 602 -26.01 -6.65 17.52
CA SER A 602 -26.58 -7.94 17.13
C SER A 602 -28.00 -8.10 17.67
N GLN A 603 -28.83 -8.92 17.03
CA GLN A 603 -30.20 -9.15 17.51
C GLN A 603 -30.21 -9.72 18.94
N GLU A 604 -29.28 -10.62 19.27
CA GLU A 604 -29.08 -11.13 20.64
C GLU A 604 -28.84 -9.99 21.64
N HIS A 605 -28.01 -9.02 21.29
CA HIS A 605 -27.70 -7.88 22.14
C HIS A 605 -28.83 -6.85 22.20
N VAL A 606 -29.61 -6.68 21.13
CA VAL A 606 -30.86 -5.91 21.19
C VAL A 606 -31.78 -6.53 22.25
N GLU A 607 -31.95 -7.84 22.24
CA GLU A 607 -32.82 -8.52 23.19
C GLU A 607 -32.30 -8.46 24.63
N ALA A 608 -31.00 -8.58 24.83
CA ALA A 608 -30.39 -8.46 26.15
C ALA A 608 -30.52 -7.05 26.75
N LEU A 609 -30.50 -6.00 25.92
CA LEU A 609 -30.53 -4.61 26.35
C LEU A 609 -31.94 -4.04 26.47
N PHE A 610 -32.89 -4.52 25.66
CA PHE A 610 -34.25 -3.96 25.54
C PHE A 610 -35.36 -4.96 25.86
N GLY A 611 -35.09 -6.26 25.85
CA GLY A 611 -36.04 -7.33 26.19
C GLY A 611 -36.19 -8.37 25.08
N GLN A 612 -36.64 -9.58 25.44
CA GLN A 612 -36.76 -10.69 24.49
C GLN A 612 -37.72 -10.37 23.33
N GLY A 613 -37.29 -10.66 22.10
CA GLY A 613 -38.05 -10.40 20.87
C GLY A 613 -38.21 -8.92 20.51
N TYR A 614 -37.42 -8.02 21.10
CA TYR A 614 -37.50 -6.58 20.81
C TYR A 614 -36.97 -6.26 19.41
N GLU A 615 -37.67 -5.37 18.69
CA GLU A 615 -37.27 -4.83 17.38
C GLU A 615 -36.92 -3.35 17.50
N LEU A 616 -35.82 -2.93 16.86
CA LEU A 616 -35.35 -1.55 16.93
C LEU A 616 -36.33 -0.58 16.24
N THR A 617 -36.58 0.55 16.89
CA THR A 617 -37.53 1.56 16.39
C THR A 617 -36.84 2.60 15.54
N LYS A 618 -37.32 2.81 14.31
CA LYS A 618 -36.76 3.81 13.40
C LYS A 618 -37.07 5.24 13.87
N PHE A 619 -36.03 6.05 14.12
CA PHE A 619 -36.13 7.48 14.44
C PHE A 619 -35.89 8.36 13.20
N LYS A 620 -34.81 8.12 12.45
CA LYS A 620 -34.44 8.93 11.28
C LYS A 620 -33.68 8.09 10.25
N GLU A 621 -34.00 8.27 8.97
CA GLU A 621 -33.18 7.69 7.88
C GLU A 621 -31.78 8.30 7.86
N LEU A 622 -30.79 7.46 7.57
CA LEU A 622 -29.42 7.89 7.34
C LEU A 622 -29.14 7.99 5.84
N SER A 623 -27.98 8.57 5.50
CA SER A 623 -27.50 8.70 4.13
C SER A 623 -27.28 7.35 3.45
N ILE A 624 -26.89 6.33 4.22
CA ILE A 624 -26.74 4.95 3.76
C ILE A 624 -28.13 4.27 3.65
N PRO A 625 -28.53 3.77 2.47
CA PRO A 625 -29.80 3.08 2.28
C PRO A 625 -29.98 1.88 3.21
N ALA A 626 -31.24 1.64 3.58
CA ALA A 626 -31.65 0.65 4.58
C ALA A 626 -31.14 0.89 6.02
N CYS A 627 -30.17 1.77 6.25
CA CYS A 627 -29.72 2.14 7.59
C CYS A 627 -30.56 3.29 8.18
N TYR A 628 -30.78 3.24 9.50
CA TYR A 628 -31.52 4.28 10.22
C TYR A 628 -30.99 4.49 11.63
N ALA A 629 -31.02 5.73 12.10
CA ALA A 629 -30.85 6.01 13.51
C ALA A 629 -32.10 5.53 14.26
N CYS A 630 -31.88 4.92 15.43
CA CYS A 630 -32.93 4.35 16.26
C CYS A 630 -33.43 5.33 17.34
N GLU A 631 -34.64 5.14 17.85
CA GLU A 631 -35.08 5.88 19.04
C GLU A 631 -34.25 5.49 20.26
N GLU A 632 -33.88 4.21 20.31
CA GLU A 632 -33.11 3.56 21.33
C GLU A 632 -31.70 4.14 21.47
N LYS A 633 -31.23 4.14 22.72
CA LYS A 633 -29.90 4.56 23.11
C LYS A 633 -29.39 3.66 24.23
N VAL A 634 -28.07 3.56 24.32
CA VAL A 634 -27.37 2.79 25.37
C VAL A 634 -26.34 3.67 26.06
N ASN A 635 -25.95 3.28 27.27
CA ASN A 635 -24.77 3.85 27.91
C ASN A 635 -23.57 2.95 27.64
N LEU A 636 -22.44 3.56 27.30
CA LEU A 636 -21.14 2.90 27.20
C LEU A 636 -20.44 3.02 28.55
N ILE A 637 -19.89 1.92 29.06
CA ILE A 637 -19.18 1.87 30.34
C ILE A 637 -17.83 1.22 30.10
N GLY A 638 -16.77 2.02 30.25
CA GLY A 638 -15.38 1.56 30.20
C GLY A 638 -14.72 1.56 31.59
N PRO A 639 -13.45 1.13 31.69
CA PRO A 639 -12.74 1.01 32.96
C PRO A 639 -12.65 2.31 33.78
N LYS A 640 -12.61 3.47 33.11
CA LYS A 640 -12.47 4.78 33.77
C LYS A 640 -13.79 5.49 34.00
N GLY A 641 -14.76 5.29 33.11
CA GLY A 641 -15.95 6.13 33.08
C GLY A 641 -17.04 5.64 32.15
N ARG A 642 -17.99 6.54 31.85
CA ARG A 642 -19.14 6.23 31.00
C ARG A 642 -19.50 7.36 30.06
N VAL A 643 -19.97 6.98 28.87
CA VAL A 643 -20.63 7.86 27.90
C VAL A 643 -22.10 7.48 27.88
N LYS A 644 -22.99 8.43 28.14
CA LYS A 644 -24.43 8.17 28.25
C LYS A 644 -25.14 8.42 26.93
N ASN A 645 -26.26 7.74 26.73
CA ASN A 645 -27.21 8.05 25.66
C ASN A 645 -26.62 7.97 24.24
N VAL A 646 -25.73 7.00 24.00
CA VAL A 646 -25.16 6.72 22.67
C VAL A 646 -26.22 6.07 21.80
N ARG A 647 -26.39 6.61 20.59
CA ARG A 647 -27.45 6.25 19.65
C ARG A 647 -27.19 4.86 19.04
N ILE A 648 -28.25 4.07 18.85
CA ILE A 648 -28.17 2.84 18.06
C ILE A 648 -28.46 3.14 16.59
N VAL A 649 -27.74 2.48 15.68
CA VAL A 649 -28.01 2.48 14.24
C VAL A 649 -28.48 1.10 13.79
N GLY A 650 -29.70 1.05 13.29
CA GLY A 650 -30.34 -0.14 12.74
C GLY A 650 -30.15 -0.27 11.22
N PRO A 651 -30.48 -1.45 10.64
CA PRO A 651 -31.00 -2.63 11.33
C PRO A 651 -29.92 -3.33 12.18
N ALA A 652 -30.34 -4.31 13.00
CA ALA A 652 -29.42 -5.16 13.73
C ALA A 652 -28.44 -5.86 12.77
N ARG A 653 -27.18 -6.00 13.20
CA ARG A 653 -26.09 -6.63 12.43
C ARG A 653 -25.81 -8.04 12.94
N LYS A 654 -24.87 -8.72 12.29
CA LYS A 654 -24.36 -10.03 12.77
C LYS A 654 -23.56 -9.88 14.07
N GLU A 655 -22.79 -8.81 14.20
CA GLU A 655 -21.93 -8.52 15.34
C GLU A 655 -22.22 -7.12 15.90
N THR A 656 -22.02 -6.96 17.21
CA THR A 656 -22.10 -5.64 17.85
C THR A 656 -20.82 -4.87 17.65
N GLN A 657 -20.95 -3.59 17.35
CA GLN A 657 -19.86 -2.67 17.14
C GLN A 657 -20.18 -1.33 17.81
N VAL A 658 -19.16 -0.72 18.42
CA VAL A 658 -19.25 0.58 19.06
C VAL A 658 -18.24 1.51 18.39
N GLU A 659 -18.71 2.58 17.78
CA GLU A 659 -17.87 3.64 17.23
C GLU A 659 -17.82 4.79 18.23
N ILE A 660 -16.62 5.12 18.73
CA ILE A 660 -16.39 6.23 19.67
C ILE A 660 -15.40 7.26 19.09
N SER A 661 -15.39 8.45 19.67
CA SER A 661 -14.42 9.50 19.35
C SER A 661 -13.09 9.33 20.13
N MET A 662 -12.02 10.01 19.67
CA MET A 662 -10.72 10.02 20.37
C MET A 662 -10.82 10.57 21.80
N THR A 663 -11.64 11.60 22.02
CA THR A 663 -11.93 12.17 23.34
C THR A 663 -12.63 11.13 24.24
N GLU A 664 -13.54 10.34 23.67
CA GLU A 664 -14.28 9.31 24.41
C GLU A 664 -13.41 8.14 24.83
N GLN A 665 -12.37 7.81 24.06
CA GLN A 665 -11.34 6.84 24.47
C GLN A 665 -10.80 7.20 25.87
N TYR A 666 -10.43 8.47 26.05
CA TYR A 666 -9.91 8.96 27.33
C TYR A 666 -10.98 9.00 28.42
N MET A 667 -12.24 9.28 28.09
CA MET A 667 -13.33 9.27 29.09
C MET A 667 -13.67 7.86 29.57
N LEU A 668 -13.69 6.89 28.66
CA LEU A 668 -14.00 5.50 28.92
C LEU A 668 -12.81 4.74 29.50
N GLY A 669 -11.58 5.16 29.20
CA GLY A 669 -10.36 4.46 29.62
C GLY A 669 -10.08 3.22 28.77
N ILE A 670 -10.42 3.27 27.49
CA ILE A 670 -10.12 2.25 26.49
C ILE A 670 -9.39 2.88 25.31
N HIS A 671 -8.55 2.12 24.62
CA HIS A 671 -7.77 2.64 23.49
C HIS A 671 -8.07 1.85 22.21
N PRO A 672 -9.23 2.08 21.57
CA PRO A 672 -9.58 1.40 20.33
C PRO A 672 -8.72 1.88 19.15
N PRO A 673 -8.40 0.98 18.20
CA PRO A 673 -7.69 1.34 16.98
C PRO A 673 -8.59 2.12 16.00
N ILE A 674 -7.95 2.81 15.05
CA ILE A 674 -8.64 3.43 13.91
C ILE A 674 -8.88 2.36 12.85
N ARG A 675 -10.14 2.06 12.55
CA ARG A 675 -10.53 0.93 11.69
C ARG A 675 -11.68 1.26 10.75
N GLU A 676 -11.79 0.46 9.71
CA GLU A 676 -12.99 0.42 8.87
C GLU A 676 -14.16 -0.16 9.68
N SER A 677 -15.37 0.38 9.50
CA SER A 677 -16.58 -0.14 10.13
C SER A 677 -16.78 -1.61 9.71
N GLY A 678 -16.93 -2.51 10.69
CA GLY A 678 -16.96 -3.97 10.50
C GLY A 678 -15.62 -4.69 10.69
N ASP A 679 -14.50 -3.98 10.85
CA ASP A 679 -13.20 -4.58 11.16
C ASP A 679 -12.96 -4.64 12.68
N LEU A 680 -13.50 -5.69 13.32
CA LEU A 680 -13.62 -5.79 14.79
C LEU A 680 -12.60 -6.72 15.47
N LYS A 681 -11.85 -7.52 14.71
CA LYS A 681 -10.90 -8.49 15.27
C LYS A 681 -9.79 -7.77 16.06
N GLY A 682 -9.50 -8.22 17.27
CA GLY A 682 -8.44 -7.66 18.11
C GLY A 682 -8.74 -6.27 18.67
N THR A 683 -9.99 -5.79 18.53
CA THR A 683 -10.41 -4.51 19.11
C THR A 683 -10.80 -4.69 20.58
N PRO A 684 -10.68 -3.64 21.41
CA PRO A 684 -11.07 -3.73 22.81
C PRO A 684 -12.59 -3.90 22.96
N GLY A 685 -12.98 -4.53 24.07
CA GLY A 685 -14.36 -4.66 24.52
C GLY A 685 -14.88 -3.46 25.31
N ILE A 686 -16.18 -3.47 25.61
CA ILE A 686 -16.84 -2.47 26.47
C ILE A 686 -18.14 -3.03 27.05
N THR A 687 -18.62 -2.42 28.13
CA THR A 687 -19.96 -2.73 28.66
C THR A 687 -21.00 -1.76 28.09
N LEU A 688 -22.10 -2.33 27.60
CA LEU A 688 -23.29 -1.63 27.12
C LEU A 688 -24.41 -1.79 28.13
N GLU A 689 -25.08 -0.69 28.47
CA GLU A 689 -26.21 -0.66 29.39
C GLU A 689 -27.45 -0.10 28.69
N GLY A 690 -28.53 -0.90 28.71
CA GLY A 690 -29.85 -0.56 28.21
C GLY A 690 -30.89 -0.56 29.32
N PRO A 691 -32.17 -0.27 29.02
CA PRO A 691 -33.23 -0.21 30.02
C PRO A 691 -33.56 -1.56 30.67
N SER A 692 -33.34 -2.67 29.95
CA SER A 692 -33.71 -4.02 30.41
C SER A 692 -32.51 -4.83 30.92
N GLY A 693 -31.28 -4.37 30.72
CA GLY A 693 -30.09 -5.12 31.12
C GLY A 693 -28.77 -4.46 30.73
N GLN A 694 -27.69 -5.18 31.02
CA GLN A 694 -26.33 -4.84 30.61
C GLN A 694 -25.67 -6.04 29.92
N ILE A 695 -24.80 -5.76 28.97
CA ILE A 695 -23.93 -6.76 28.35
C ILE A 695 -22.50 -6.25 28.30
N THR A 696 -21.54 -7.14 28.40
CA THR A 696 -20.13 -6.82 28.12
C THR A 696 -19.73 -7.54 26.85
N ILE A 697 -19.28 -6.78 25.86
CA ILE A 697 -18.67 -7.34 24.66
C ILE A 697 -17.16 -7.43 24.88
N GLU A 698 -16.54 -8.54 24.51
CA GLU A 698 -15.09 -8.76 24.66
C GLU A 698 -14.27 -8.02 23.58
N GLN A 699 -14.89 -7.73 22.44
CA GLN A 699 -14.34 -6.95 21.33
C GLN A 699 -15.46 -6.15 20.65
N GLY A 700 -15.09 -5.17 19.83
CA GLY A 700 -16.02 -4.46 18.95
C GLY A 700 -15.96 -2.93 19.05
N VAL A 701 -15.06 -2.35 19.85
CA VAL A 701 -14.93 -0.89 19.94
C VAL A 701 -13.85 -0.38 18.98
N ILE A 702 -14.21 0.58 18.13
CA ILE A 702 -13.31 1.21 17.17
C ILE A 702 -13.41 2.73 17.21
N CYS A 703 -12.37 3.41 16.72
CA CYS A 703 -12.54 4.74 16.12
C CYS A 703 -12.72 4.57 14.62
N ALA A 704 -13.77 5.16 14.07
CA ALA A 704 -14.06 5.03 12.65
C ALA A 704 -12.98 5.75 11.82
N MET A 705 -12.41 5.04 10.86
CA MET A 705 -11.59 5.68 9.82
C MET A 705 -12.49 6.57 8.97
N ARG A 706 -12.11 7.85 8.82
CA ARG A 706 -12.78 8.79 7.92
C ARG A 706 -12.82 8.22 6.49
N HIS A 707 -13.97 8.35 5.84
CA HIS A 707 -14.20 7.72 4.54
C HIS A 707 -15.22 8.49 3.71
N ILE A 708 -15.19 8.30 2.40
CA ILE A 708 -16.21 8.77 1.46
C ILE A 708 -16.97 7.55 0.96
N HIS A 709 -18.29 7.59 1.11
CA HIS A 709 -19.19 6.68 0.40
C HIS A 709 -19.45 7.23 -1.00
N MET A 710 -19.35 6.39 -2.01
CA MET A 710 -19.54 6.76 -3.42
C MET A 710 -20.28 5.64 -4.15
N THR A 711 -21.13 6.00 -5.11
CA THR A 711 -21.54 5.01 -6.12
C THR A 711 -20.38 4.73 -7.08
N PRO A 712 -20.38 3.60 -7.81
CA PRO A 712 -19.44 3.35 -8.90
C PRO A 712 -19.44 4.49 -9.93
N GLU A 713 -20.60 5.07 -10.21
CA GLU A 713 -20.75 6.24 -11.08
C GLU A 713 -20.04 7.48 -10.53
N ASP A 714 -20.19 7.79 -9.24
CA ASP A 714 -19.52 8.92 -8.61
C ASP A 714 -17.99 8.73 -8.59
N ALA A 715 -17.54 7.52 -8.25
CA ALA A 715 -16.12 7.17 -8.21
C ALA A 715 -15.48 7.37 -9.59
N LEU A 716 -16.11 6.84 -10.65
CA LEU A 716 -15.65 7.00 -12.02
C LEU A 716 -15.61 8.46 -12.49
N LYS A 717 -16.66 9.25 -12.21
CA LYS A 717 -16.67 10.70 -12.53
C LYS A 717 -15.55 11.45 -11.81
N MET A 718 -15.15 10.99 -10.63
CA MET A 718 -14.07 11.55 -9.85
C MET A 718 -12.72 10.85 -10.09
N GLY A 719 -12.63 9.89 -11.02
CA GLY A 719 -11.40 9.14 -11.33
C GLY A 719 -10.88 8.28 -10.17
N LEU A 720 -11.75 7.96 -9.22
CA LEU A 720 -11.45 7.21 -8.00
C LEU A 720 -11.83 5.73 -8.17
N LYS A 721 -11.13 4.86 -7.44
CA LYS A 721 -11.44 3.43 -7.30
C LYS A 721 -11.79 3.11 -5.85
N ASP A 722 -12.44 1.97 -5.63
CA ASP A 722 -12.60 1.47 -4.25
C ASP A 722 -11.24 1.34 -3.57
N ARG A 723 -11.19 1.69 -2.28
CA ARG A 723 -9.99 1.68 -1.43
C ARG A 723 -8.90 2.69 -1.81
N ASP A 724 -9.12 3.57 -2.77
CA ASP A 724 -8.26 4.75 -2.94
C ASP A 724 -8.25 5.57 -1.64
N ILE A 725 -7.10 6.11 -1.26
CA ILE A 725 -6.98 7.05 -0.14
C ILE A 725 -6.78 8.45 -0.72
N VAL A 726 -7.69 9.37 -0.39
CA VAL A 726 -7.73 10.71 -0.99
C VAL A 726 -7.54 11.83 0.03
N ARG A 727 -7.16 13.00 -0.46
CA ARG A 727 -7.25 14.27 0.26
C ARG A 727 -8.55 14.96 -0.10
N VAL A 728 -9.27 15.46 0.90
CA VAL A 728 -10.47 16.26 0.69
C VAL A 728 -10.20 17.67 1.20
N LYS A 729 -10.23 18.62 0.29
CA LYS A 729 -10.08 20.04 0.56
C LYS A 729 -11.43 20.67 0.89
N VAL A 730 -11.49 21.39 1.99
CA VAL A 730 -12.65 22.18 2.42
C VAL A 730 -12.28 23.65 2.29
N PRO A 731 -12.89 24.39 1.33
CA PRO A 731 -12.62 25.80 1.16
C PRO A 731 -13.26 26.62 2.30
N GLY A 732 -12.61 27.75 2.65
CA GLY A 732 -13.08 28.67 3.68
C GLY A 732 -12.01 29.72 4.00
N ASP A 733 -12.27 30.56 5.00
CA ASP A 733 -11.32 31.60 5.47
C ASP A 733 -9.98 30.99 5.92
N ARG A 734 -10.03 29.76 6.44
CA ARG A 734 -8.88 28.88 6.61
C ARG A 734 -9.14 27.64 5.78
N GLU A 735 -8.36 27.50 4.71
CA GLU A 735 -8.38 26.29 3.91
C GLU A 735 -7.94 25.10 4.76
N LEU A 736 -8.75 24.04 4.73
CA LEU A 736 -8.49 22.82 5.46
C LEU A 736 -8.40 21.66 4.48
N ILE A 737 -7.47 20.73 4.73
CA ILE A 737 -7.35 19.52 3.93
C ILE A 737 -7.36 18.30 4.86
N PHE A 738 -8.38 17.47 4.72
CA PHE A 738 -8.41 16.15 5.35
C PHE A 738 -7.59 15.17 4.52
N GLY A 739 -6.52 14.65 5.10
CA GLY A 739 -5.79 13.49 4.57
C GLY A 739 -6.37 12.17 5.09
N ASP A 740 -5.92 11.08 4.51
CA ASP A 740 -6.32 9.69 4.75
C ASP A 740 -7.83 9.42 4.76
N VAL A 741 -8.50 9.94 3.74
CA VAL A 741 -9.92 9.65 3.53
C VAL A 741 -10.06 8.41 2.65
N LEU A 742 -10.59 7.31 3.21
CA LEU A 742 -10.82 6.07 2.47
C LEU A 742 -11.99 6.23 1.50
N VAL A 743 -11.81 5.91 0.23
CA VAL A 743 -12.91 5.78 -0.73
C VAL A 743 -13.54 4.41 -0.57
N ARG A 744 -14.87 4.39 -0.40
CA ARG A 744 -15.69 3.18 -0.35
C ARG A 744 -16.73 3.27 -1.45
N VAL A 745 -16.70 2.33 -2.39
CA VAL A 745 -17.56 2.29 -3.56
C VAL A 745 -18.59 1.17 -3.41
N HIS A 746 -19.87 1.53 -3.48
CA HIS A 746 -20.96 0.55 -3.48
C HIS A 746 -22.17 1.15 -4.20
N PRO A 747 -22.95 0.38 -4.98
CA PRO A 747 -24.08 0.94 -5.72
C PRO A 747 -25.16 1.58 -4.85
N ASP A 748 -25.32 1.08 -3.63
CA ASP A 748 -26.27 1.65 -2.67
C ASP A 748 -25.72 2.88 -1.94
N PHE A 749 -24.47 3.27 -2.11
CA PHE A 749 -23.97 4.45 -1.41
C PHE A 749 -24.53 5.76 -1.96
N LYS A 750 -24.50 6.78 -1.11
CA LYS A 750 -24.68 8.16 -1.52
C LYS A 750 -23.38 8.92 -1.29
N LEU A 751 -23.10 9.89 -2.15
CA LEU A 751 -21.87 10.67 -2.11
C LEU A 751 -21.76 11.55 -0.85
N TYR A 752 -21.19 10.98 0.21
CA TYR A 752 -20.96 11.65 1.49
C TYR A 752 -19.61 11.26 2.07
N MET A 753 -18.90 12.26 2.60
CA MET A 753 -17.72 12.05 3.43
C MET A 753 -18.14 11.98 4.90
N HIS A 754 -17.67 10.97 5.61
CA HIS A 754 -17.90 10.79 7.03
C HIS A 754 -16.62 11.15 7.81
N ILE A 755 -16.74 12.09 8.73
CA ILE A 755 -15.72 12.45 9.72
C ILE A 755 -16.28 12.28 11.14
N ASP A 756 -15.41 12.07 12.12
CA ASP A 756 -15.82 11.99 13.51
C ASP A 756 -16.08 13.37 14.14
N THR A 757 -16.63 13.37 15.35
CA THR A 757 -17.02 14.60 16.07
C THR A 757 -15.82 15.42 16.54
N ASP A 758 -14.72 14.79 16.97
CA ASP A 758 -13.50 15.47 17.38
C ASP A 758 -12.81 16.12 16.18
N GLU A 759 -12.76 15.42 15.05
CA GLU A 759 -12.27 15.96 13.77
C GLU A 759 -13.05 17.20 13.36
N ALA A 760 -14.39 17.13 13.41
CA ALA A 760 -15.25 18.26 13.07
C ALA A 760 -15.06 19.44 14.03
N ASN A 761 -14.92 19.17 15.33
CA ASN A 761 -14.70 20.22 16.34
C ASN A 761 -13.33 20.89 16.17
N ALA A 762 -12.27 20.11 15.94
CA ALA A 762 -10.92 20.63 15.69
C ALA A 762 -10.86 21.47 14.41
N ALA A 763 -11.61 21.05 13.39
CA ALA A 763 -11.77 21.74 12.13
C ALA A 763 -12.77 22.91 12.16
N ASN A 764 -13.53 23.06 13.25
CA ASN A 764 -14.66 24.00 13.38
C ASN A 764 -15.70 23.87 12.24
N LEU A 765 -16.05 22.63 11.87
CA LEU A 765 -17.00 22.31 10.81
C LEU A 765 -18.37 21.89 11.35
N LYS A 766 -19.39 21.97 10.49
CA LYS A 766 -20.76 21.49 10.75
C LYS A 766 -21.17 20.48 9.67
N THR A 767 -22.12 19.61 9.97
CA THR A 767 -22.71 18.72 8.98
C THR A 767 -23.30 19.51 7.81
N GLY A 768 -23.05 19.06 6.58
CA GLY A 768 -23.54 19.70 5.36
C GLY A 768 -22.52 20.62 4.67
N ILE A 769 -21.31 20.76 5.22
CA ILE A 769 -20.22 21.48 4.56
C ILE A 769 -19.79 20.73 3.31
N ILE A 770 -19.37 21.47 2.28
CA ILE A 770 -18.91 20.91 1.02
C ILE A 770 -17.39 20.85 1.01
N GLY A 771 -16.86 19.66 0.73
CA GLY A 771 -15.47 19.43 0.38
C GLY A 771 -15.32 19.01 -1.08
N TYR A 772 -14.08 18.98 -1.54
CA TYR A 772 -13.70 18.56 -2.88
C TYR A 772 -12.51 17.63 -2.77
N VAL A 773 -12.54 16.50 -3.49
CA VAL A 773 -11.36 15.65 -3.59
C VAL A 773 -10.25 16.44 -4.29
N GLU A 774 -9.17 16.68 -3.57
CA GLU A 774 -8.03 17.47 -4.04
C GLU A 774 -7.04 16.60 -4.82
N ALA A 775 -6.74 15.41 -4.28
CA ALA A 775 -5.75 14.50 -4.85
C ALA A 775 -5.91 13.07 -4.28
N ILE A 776 -5.45 12.07 -5.05
CA ILE A 776 -5.28 10.69 -4.59
C ILE A 776 -3.92 10.55 -3.89
N GLN A 777 -3.92 10.29 -2.59
CA GLN A 777 -2.69 10.06 -1.79
C GLN A 777 -2.09 8.68 -2.02
N LEU A 778 -2.95 7.66 -2.06
CA LEU A 778 -2.54 6.27 -2.27
C LEU A 778 -3.58 5.58 -3.15
N ARG A 779 -3.08 4.78 -4.08
CA ARG A 779 -3.87 3.83 -4.87
C ARG A 779 -3.34 2.43 -4.59
N GLN A 780 -4.25 1.51 -4.27
CA GLN A 780 -3.89 0.12 -3.93
C GLN A 780 -3.55 -0.69 -5.17
#